data_AF-A0A9Q0N790-F1
#
_entry.id   AF-A0A9Q0N790-F1
#
_cell.length_a   1.000
_cell.length_b   1.000
_cell.length_c   1.000
_cell.angle_alpha   90.00
_cell.angle_beta   90.00
_cell.angle_gamma   90.00
#
_symmetry.space_group_name_H-M   'P 1'
#
loop_
_entity.id
_entity.type
_entity.pdbx_description
1 polymer ?
#
loop_
_entity_poly.entity_id
_entity_poly.type
_entity_poly.pdbx_seq_one_letter_code
_entity_poly.pdbx_strand_id
1 'polypeptide(L)'
;MNSAEYLKLSNCIRILASDSIEFSGSGHPGMVLGFADVMTILGFNFLKFNPSDPNWFNRDRLVLSAGHGSMLLYTFYYLTNYKNFGLNDLKQFRQFHSKTPGHPEYGAYAAIETTTGPLGQGFATSVGMAIAQKKYEQKLGKIISDHKIYCIVGDGCLMEGVSYEAASLAGHLCLDNLIVLFDDNKITIDGEAGLTVSENHLLKFKSLGWNSYAIDGHNFTEINTALHGAQNTDKPTFIACRTLIGKGCSNKINCASVHGSPLGKEEIKSLKKNLCFEDMEFYIPPELKNIWEAAWLRNKENYDNWQKNFLNISEDKKYYLTKPNINCSFLDNIIPPGKDEATRSSAGRIIKELAKLSDKIIFGSADLGGSNNILSNLSQIISKDDFSGNYLHYGVREHAMAAIMNGLSLSGFLAIGGTFLVFSDYMRPSMRLACLMRQQVIYILTHDSIGVGEDGPTHQPVEHLATLRALPGMNLFRPADYIETREAWRLALNSSQGPSVLALTRQVVPQISDKVVPAHFYQQGAYMLVGDHNKSPDITIFSTGSELSIALTTKEILQEKGFTANVVSLLCFELFFKQDVTYIRHILTNTGLKVAIEAGCSLGWHKIIGENGLFFGIESFGHSAPAAELYSYFALTPVSIAKQIFAKLLKNAAVSDNNETNQRPKRGFVGRVWHRIVKNKGKCLLLGAGVLAISAATFGVGLIPSVLIAAGTVGGASAAAEIKAVHNVYDKLSQVINTLFAKITKNNIQQRGQALNQSPEIPTMGINQQPQIPTLETQQPERTRPAAPNLTSSSKIYPPPTPQSPSSGQKEQGRGA
;
A
#
# COMPACT_ATOMS: atom_id res chain seq x y z
N MET A 1 13.13 -22.69 38.84
CA MET A 1 12.13 -23.74 38.53
C MET A 1 12.80 -24.84 37.72
N ASN A 2 12.39 -26.09 37.94
CA ASN A 2 12.83 -27.25 37.14
C ASN A 2 11.86 -27.53 35.97
N SER A 3 12.21 -28.46 35.09
CA SER A 3 11.41 -28.81 33.90
C SER A 3 9.99 -29.29 34.21
N ALA A 4 9.78 -30.00 35.33
CA ALA A 4 8.46 -30.50 35.71
C ALA A 4 7.53 -29.36 36.16
N GLU A 5 8.07 -28.36 36.85
CA GLU A 5 7.33 -27.15 37.24
C GLU A 5 6.94 -26.33 36.00
N TYR A 6 7.86 -26.12 35.05
CA TYR A 6 7.55 -25.43 33.80
C TYR A 6 6.49 -26.15 32.97
N LEU A 7 6.50 -27.49 32.95
CA LEU A 7 5.48 -28.26 32.24
C LEU A 7 4.09 -28.06 32.84
N LYS A 8 3.96 -28.02 34.17
CA LYS A 8 2.67 -27.72 34.82
C LYS A 8 2.18 -26.32 34.46
N LEU A 9 3.09 -25.33 34.41
CA LEU A 9 2.76 -23.95 34.06
C LEU A 9 2.35 -23.80 32.59
N SER A 10 3.05 -24.47 31.66
CA SER A 10 2.70 -24.45 30.24
C SER A 10 1.37 -25.14 29.97
N ASN A 11 1.00 -26.16 30.76
CA ASN A 11 -0.31 -26.79 30.68
C ASN A 11 -1.46 -25.84 31.06
N CYS A 12 -1.25 -24.84 31.91
CA CYS A 12 -2.27 -23.82 32.18
C CYS A 12 -2.67 -23.06 30.91
N ILE A 13 -1.70 -22.72 30.04
CA ILE A 13 -1.96 -22.11 28.73
C ILE A 13 -2.80 -23.06 27.88
N ARG A 14 -2.41 -24.34 27.82
CA ARG A 14 -3.09 -25.36 27.00
C ARG A 14 -4.55 -25.53 27.37
N ILE A 15 -4.84 -25.63 28.68
CA ILE A 15 -6.19 -25.82 29.19
C ILE A 15 -7.06 -24.59 28.92
N LEU A 16 -6.61 -23.40 29.35
CA LEU A 16 -7.39 -22.18 29.18
C LEU A 16 -7.63 -21.87 27.69
N ALA A 17 -6.65 -22.11 26.83
CA ALA A 17 -6.80 -21.88 25.40
C ALA A 17 -7.85 -22.83 24.79
N SER A 18 -7.77 -24.12 25.13
CA SER A 18 -8.72 -25.13 24.65
C SER A 18 -10.14 -24.81 25.09
N ASP A 19 -10.33 -24.48 26.37
CA ASP A 19 -11.65 -24.14 26.91
C ASP A 19 -12.20 -22.85 26.29
N SER A 20 -11.37 -21.81 26.10
CA SER A 20 -11.80 -20.55 25.48
C SER A 20 -12.22 -20.73 24.02
N ILE A 21 -11.49 -21.54 23.27
CA ILE A 21 -11.76 -21.82 21.85
C ILE A 21 -13.00 -22.72 21.69
N GLU A 22 -13.19 -23.68 22.58
CA GLU A 22 -14.40 -24.52 22.58
C GLU A 22 -15.62 -23.69 22.95
N PHE A 23 -15.50 -22.83 23.97
CA PHE A 23 -16.60 -21.97 24.44
C PHE A 23 -17.05 -20.97 23.37
N SER A 24 -16.12 -20.43 22.57
CA SER A 24 -16.46 -19.57 21.43
C SER A 24 -17.00 -20.33 20.21
N GLY A 25 -16.82 -21.65 20.15
CA GLY A 25 -17.08 -22.48 18.97
C GLY A 25 -16.17 -22.17 17.78
N SER A 26 -15.08 -21.43 17.97
CA SER A 26 -14.20 -20.96 16.88
C SER A 26 -12.81 -20.60 17.38
N GLY A 27 -11.75 -21.06 16.69
CA GLY A 27 -10.37 -20.66 17.01
C GLY A 27 -9.32 -21.64 16.54
N HIS A 28 -8.07 -21.38 16.93
CA HIS A 28 -6.89 -22.13 16.47
C HIS A 28 -6.13 -22.71 17.67
N PRO A 29 -6.48 -23.93 18.13
CA PRO A 29 -5.85 -24.51 19.32
C PRO A 29 -4.43 -25.02 19.03
N GLY A 30 -4.18 -25.54 17.82
CA GLY A 30 -2.98 -26.30 17.49
C GLY A 30 -1.65 -25.62 17.84
N MET A 31 -1.41 -24.42 17.29
CA MET A 31 -0.20 -23.65 17.54
C MET A 31 -0.06 -23.28 19.02
N VAL A 32 -1.17 -22.87 19.66
CA VAL A 32 -1.17 -22.46 21.07
C VAL A 32 -0.76 -23.62 21.98
N LEU A 33 -1.24 -24.84 21.69
CA LEU A 33 -0.89 -26.05 22.41
C LEU A 33 0.59 -26.45 22.23
N GLY A 34 1.08 -26.39 20.99
CA GLY A 34 2.48 -26.71 20.67
C GLY A 34 3.45 -25.72 21.31
N PHE A 35 3.17 -24.43 21.19
CA PHE A 35 4.10 -23.35 21.55
C PHE A 35 4.08 -22.94 23.03
N ALA A 36 3.17 -23.49 23.83
CA ALA A 36 3.02 -23.14 25.25
C ALA A 36 4.30 -23.30 26.08
N ASP A 37 5.15 -24.29 25.77
CA ASP A 37 6.41 -24.49 26.51
C ASP A 37 7.41 -23.36 26.25
N VAL A 38 7.56 -22.95 24.99
CA VAL A 38 8.41 -21.82 24.59
C VAL A 38 7.90 -20.52 25.20
N MET A 39 6.58 -20.28 25.11
CA MET A 39 5.95 -19.08 25.67
C MET A 39 6.12 -19.00 27.20
N THR A 40 6.07 -20.14 27.88
CA THR A 40 6.28 -20.20 29.34
C THR A 40 7.69 -19.77 29.71
N ILE A 41 8.72 -20.31 29.06
CA ILE A 41 10.11 -19.90 29.32
C ILE A 41 10.33 -18.43 28.94
N LEU A 42 9.83 -18.01 27.77
CA LEU A 42 9.91 -16.63 27.31
C LEU A 42 9.33 -15.65 28.34
N GLY A 43 8.13 -15.93 28.84
CA GLY A 43 7.45 -15.11 29.85
C GLY A 43 8.17 -15.08 31.20
N PHE A 44 8.51 -16.26 31.73
CA PHE A 44 9.09 -16.36 33.07
C PHE A 44 10.53 -15.88 33.18
N ASN A 45 11.34 -16.04 32.13
CA ASN A 45 12.78 -15.83 32.25
C ASN A 45 13.31 -14.64 31.44
N PHE A 46 12.60 -14.21 30.38
CA PHE A 46 13.14 -13.22 29.44
C PHE A 46 12.33 -11.93 29.35
N LEU A 47 11.03 -11.98 29.03
CA LEU A 47 10.21 -10.79 28.80
C LEU A 47 10.25 -9.78 29.96
N LYS A 48 10.68 -8.57 29.67
CA LYS A 48 10.52 -7.44 30.58
C LYS A 48 9.11 -6.87 30.44
N PHE A 49 8.27 -7.06 31.45
CA PHE A 49 6.89 -6.57 31.47
C PHE A 49 6.42 -6.24 32.88
N ASN A 50 5.38 -5.42 32.98
CA ASN A 50 4.66 -5.13 34.21
C ASN A 50 3.15 -5.23 33.93
N PRO A 51 2.43 -6.20 34.51
CA PRO A 51 1.01 -6.40 34.24
C PRO A 51 0.13 -5.23 34.74
N SER A 52 0.58 -4.48 35.76
CA SER A 52 -0.13 -3.29 36.24
C SER A 52 0.06 -2.06 35.36
N ASP A 53 1.11 -2.07 34.53
CA ASP A 53 1.46 -1.00 33.58
C ASP A 53 1.77 -1.58 32.19
N PRO A 54 0.74 -2.02 31.43
CA PRO A 54 0.91 -2.55 30.08
C PRO A 54 1.49 -1.53 29.10
N ASN A 55 1.48 -0.23 29.45
CA ASN A 55 2.01 0.85 28.65
C ASN A 55 3.45 1.22 29.00
N TRP A 56 4.11 0.48 29.92
CA TRP A 56 5.49 0.71 30.29
C TRP A 56 6.36 0.85 29.03
N PHE A 57 6.94 2.04 28.84
CA PHE A 57 7.64 2.38 27.61
C PHE A 57 8.79 1.40 27.31
N ASN A 58 9.55 1.03 28.35
CA ASN A 58 10.71 0.15 28.24
C ASN A 58 10.39 -1.33 28.51
N ARG A 59 9.12 -1.77 28.39
CA ARG A 59 8.81 -3.22 28.35
C ARG A 59 9.33 -3.84 27.05
N ASP A 60 9.59 -5.13 27.03
CA ASP A 60 9.82 -5.86 25.79
C ASP A 60 8.53 -5.91 24.96
N ARG A 61 8.67 -5.80 23.64
CA ARG A 61 7.53 -5.91 22.71
C ARG A 61 7.39 -7.37 22.30
N LEU A 62 6.19 -7.92 22.43
CA LEU A 62 5.86 -9.27 21.98
C LEU A 62 4.85 -9.20 20.84
N VAL A 63 5.31 -9.57 19.64
CA VAL A 63 4.50 -9.60 18.43
C VAL A 63 4.21 -11.06 18.07
N LEU A 64 2.93 -11.39 17.94
CA LEU A 64 2.50 -12.68 17.39
C LEU A 64 2.20 -12.51 15.90
N SER A 65 3.19 -12.73 15.04
CA SER A 65 3.00 -12.66 13.59
C SER A 65 2.11 -13.79 13.07
N ALA A 66 2.18 -14.98 13.69
CA ALA A 66 1.23 -16.06 13.50
C ALA A 66 -0.09 -15.74 14.25
N GLY A 67 -0.74 -14.64 13.88
CA GLY A 67 -1.84 -14.03 14.64
C GLY A 67 -3.05 -14.94 14.88
N HIS A 68 -3.20 -16.01 14.11
CA HIS A 68 -4.27 -16.98 14.30
C HIS A 68 -4.20 -17.67 15.68
N GLY A 69 -2.99 -17.83 16.23
CA GLY A 69 -2.73 -18.34 17.59
C GLY A 69 -2.97 -17.32 18.72
N SER A 70 -3.85 -16.33 18.50
CA SER A 70 -4.10 -15.19 19.40
C SER A 70 -4.33 -15.55 20.87
N MET A 71 -4.94 -16.72 21.11
CA MET A 71 -5.19 -17.23 22.46
C MET A 71 -3.90 -17.47 23.26
N LEU A 72 -2.74 -17.63 22.62
CA LEU A 72 -1.44 -17.68 23.29
C LEU A 72 -1.13 -16.37 24.05
N LEU A 73 -1.41 -15.21 23.42
CA LEU A 73 -1.23 -13.90 24.06
C LEU A 73 -2.28 -13.69 25.15
N TYR A 74 -3.54 -14.02 24.85
CA TYR A 74 -4.64 -13.75 25.77
C TYR A 74 -4.54 -14.59 27.05
N THR A 75 -4.18 -15.86 26.93
CA THR A 75 -3.91 -16.71 28.10
C THR A 75 -2.71 -16.21 28.89
N PHE A 76 -1.63 -15.74 28.24
CA PHE A 76 -0.51 -15.10 28.92
C PHE A 76 -0.93 -13.85 29.71
N TYR A 77 -1.72 -12.96 29.11
CA TYR A 77 -2.22 -11.75 29.79
C TYR A 77 -3.08 -12.10 31.01
N TYR A 78 -4.01 -13.04 30.86
CA TYR A 78 -4.80 -13.52 31.98
C TYR A 78 -3.90 -14.11 33.06
N LEU A 79 -3.06 -15.09 32.72
CA LEU A 79 -2.22 -15.83 33.66
C LEU A 79 -1.32 -14.90 34.48
N THR A 80 -0.70 -13.91 33.84
CA THR A 80 0.18 -12.93 34.49
C THR A 80 -0.54 -11.73 35.11
N ASN A 81 -1.88 -11.77 35.19
CA ASN A 81 -2.74 -10.78 35.86
C ASN A 81 -2.61 -9.36 35.29
N TYR A 82 -2.58 -9.26 33.95
CA TYR A 82 -2.59 -7.97 33.27
C TYR A 82 -3.82 -7.13 33.66
N LYS A 83 -3.58 -5.85 33.94
CA LYS A 83 -4.59 -4.92 34.44
C LYS A 83 -5.83 -4.90 33.54
N ASN A 84 -7.00 -5.02 34.17
CA ASN A 84 -8.30 -5.05 33.50
C ASN A 84 -8.45 -6.18 32.47
N PHE A 85 -7.75 -7.30 32.64
CA PHE A 85 -7.86 -8.49 31.80
C PHE A 85 -8.13 -9.73 32.66
N GLY A 86 -9.39 -10.16 32.72
CA GLY A 86 -9.85 -11.23 33.60
C GLY A 86 -10.30 -12.48 32.85
N LEU A 87 -10.78 -13.48 33.60
CA LEU A 87 -11.26 -14.73 33.03
C LEU A 87 -12.45 -14.52 32.07
N ASN A 88 -13.30 -13.53 32.36
CA ASN A 88 -14.42 -13.18 31.49
C ASN A 88 -13.95 -12.69 30.11
N ASP A 89 -12.79 -12.06 30.00
CA ASP A 89 -12.25 -11.65 28.70
C ASP A 89 -11.85 -12.88 27.86
N LEU A 90 -11.35 -13.96 28.49
CA LEU A 90 -11.10 -15.24 27.80
C LEU A 90 -12.39 -15.92 27.33
N LYS A 91 -13.44 -15.92 28.18
CA LYS A 91 -14.76 -16.44 27.83
C LYS A 91 -15.43 -15.66 26.69
N GLN A 92 -15.03 -14.40 26.47
CA GLN A 92 -15.53 -13.55 25.39
C GLN A 92 -14.67 -13.61 24.12
N PHE A 93 -13.79 -14.60 23.97
CA PHE A 93 -13.01 -14.78 22.76
C PHE A 93 -13.87 -14.80 21.49
N ARG A 94 -13.48 -14.00 20.50
CA ARG A 94 -14.18 -13.82 19.21
C ARG A 94 -15.61 -13.27 19.33
N GLN A 95 -15.98 -12.73 20.48
CA GLN A 95 -17.30 -12.10 20.67
C GLN A 95 -17.24 -10.60 20.36
N PHE A 96 -18.41 -10.05 20.03
CA PHE A 96 -18.57 -8.64 19.69
C PHE A 96 -18.09 -7.74 20.85
N HIS A 97 -17.31 -6.71 20.53
CA HIS A 97 -16.69 -5.77 21.48
C HIS A 97 -15.79 -6.38 22.58
N SER A 98 -15.34 -7.63 22.40
CA SER A 98 -14.39 -8.26 23.33
C SER A 98 -12.97 -7.66 23.20
N LYS A 99 -12.18 -7.81 24.26
CA LYS A 99 -10.72 -7.53 24.24
C LYS A 99 -9.90 -8.63 23.58
N THR A 100 -10.57 -9.70 23.16
CA THR A 100 -10.01 -10.95 22.66
C THR A 100 -10.55 -11.27 21.26
N PRO A 101 -10.29 -10.40 20.27
CA PRO A 101 -10.68 -10.65 18.88
C PRO A 101 -10.03 -11.92 18.32
N GLY A 102 -10.50 -12.38 17.15
CA GLY A 102 -10.02 -13.64 16.57
C GLY A 102 -8.53 -13.65 16.21
N HIS A 103 -7.98 -12.48 15.91
CA HIS A 103 -6.56 -12.19 15.71
C HIS A 103 -6.19 -10.98 16.60
N PRO A 104 -4.93 -10.78 17.02
CA PRO A 104 -4.54 -9.61 17.80
C PRO A 104 -4.83 -8.34 17.02
N GLU A 105 -5.54 -7.40 17.64
CA GLU A 105 -5.87 -6.10 17.08
C GLU A 105 -5.33 -4.99 17.98
N TYR A 106 -4.51 -4.11 17.40
CA TYR A 106 -4.05 -2.91 18.07
C TYR A 106 -5.24 -2.05 18.51
N GLY A 107 -5.26 -1.67 19.79
CA GLY A 107 -6.35 -0.91 20.40
C GLY A 107 -7.46 -1.76 21.03
N ALA A 108 -7.55 -3.07 20.75
CA ALA A 108 -8.49 -3.95 21.45
C ALA A 108 -8.07 -4.22 22.91
N TYR A 109 -6.76 -4.29 23.16
CA TYR A 109 -6.18 -4.32 24.50
C TYR A 109 -4.81 -3.64 24.50
N ALA A 110 -4.45 -2.97 25.61
CA ALA A 110 -3.27 -2.11 25.69
C ALA A 110 -1.93 -2.83 25.42
N ALA A 111 -1.85 -4.12 25.76
CA ALA A 111 -0.63 -4.92 25.59
C ALA A 111 -0.48 -5.52 24.17
N ILE A 112 -1.43 -5.29 23.26
CA ILE A 112 -1.35 -5.76 21.87
C ILE A 112 -0.56 -4.72 21.05
N GLU A 113 0.66 -5.08 20.67
CA GLU A 113 1.61 -4.16 20.04
C GLU A 113 1.24 -3.74 18.62
N THR A 114 0.63 -4.64 17.86
CA THR A 114 0.25 -4.43 16.46
C THR A 114 -0.88 -5.37 16.07
N THR A 115 -1.60 -5.02 15.01
CA THR A 115 -2.61 -5.90 14.41
C THR A 115 -1.93 -6.91 13.50
N THR A 116 -2.19 -8.20 13.74
CA THR A 116 -1.70 -9.30 12.90
C THR A 116 -2.86 -10.18 12.43
N GLY A 117 -2.55 -11.25 11.70
CA GLY A 117 -3.54 -12.10 11.04
C GLY A 117 -3.13 -12.36 9.61
N PRO A 118 -3.00 -11.33 8.76
CA PRO A 118 -2.28 -11.46 7.50
C PRO A 118 -0.83 -11.87 7.79
N LEU A 119 -0.44 -13.04 7.29
CA LEU A 119 0.81 -13.69 7.64
C LEU A 119 2.02 -12.86 7.17
N GLY A 120 3.16 -13.00 7.85
CA GLY A 120 4.39 -12.24 7.57
C GLY A 120 4.39 -10.76 8.04
N GLN A 121 3.22 -10.12 8.14
CA GLN A 121 3.12 -8.69 8.47
C GLN A 121 3.64 -8.35 9.87
N GLY A 122 3.33 -9.20 10.86
CA GLY A 122 3.81 -9.00 12.23
C GLY A 122 5.34 -8.97 12.30
N PHE A 123 6.01 -9.88 11.56
CA PHE A 123 7.47 -9.89 11.48
C PHE A 123 8.01 -8.61 10.83
N ALA A 124 7.47 -8.21 9.67
CA ALA A 124 7.92 -6.98 9.02
C ALA A 124 7.68 -5.72 9.88
N THR A 125 6.57 -5.65 10.60
CA THR A 125 6.30 -4.58 11.58
C THR A 125 7.25 -4.61 12.77
N SER A 126 7.65 -5.79 13.27
CA SER A 126 8.66 -5.92 14.34
C SER A 126 10.02 -5.33 13.92
N VAL A 127 10.39 -5.38 12.64
CA VAL A 127 11.61 -4.72 12.15
C VAL A 127 11.53 -3.20 12.33
N GLY A 128 10.38 -2.58 12.05
CA GLY A 128 10.16 -1.15 12.32
C GLY A 128 10.21 -0.79 13.81
N MET A 129 9.65 -1.64 14.68
CA MET A 129 9.77 -1.47 16.13
C MET A 129 11.23 -1.59 16.61
N ALA A 130 12.00 -2.51 16.03
CA ALA A 130 13.41 -2.69 16.36
C ALA A 130 14.27 -1.48 15.95
N ILE A 131 14.03 -0.93 14.76
CA ILE A 131 14.68 0.33 14.32
C ILE A 131 14.31 1.48 15.26
N ALA A 132 13.03 1.62 15.63
CA ALA A 132 12.57 2.64 16.56
C ALA A 132 13.24 2.52 17.94
N GLN A 133 13.39 1.30 18.48
CA GLN A 133 14.08 1.10 19.75
C GLN A 133 15.56 1.51 19.67
N LYS A 134 16.27 1.19 18.58
CA LYS A 134 17.67 1.62 18.39
C LYS A 134 17.80 3.14 18.38
N LYS A 135 16.87 3.84 17.73
CA LYS A 135 16.79 5.32 17.79
C LYS A 135 16.55 5.83 19.20
N TYR A 136 15.58 5.26 19.92
CA TYR A 136 15.32 5.65 21.30
C TYR A 136 16.50 5.38 22.22
N GLU A 137 17.19 4.25 22.06
CA GLU A 137 18.38 3.93 22.84
C GLU A 137 19.48 4.98 22.63
N GLN A 138 19.76 5.36 21.38
CA GLN A 138 20.76 6.37 21.07
C GLN A 138 20.38 7.76 21.62
N LYS A 139 19.11 8.16 21.52
CA LYS A 139 18.66 9.49 21.95
C LYS A 139 18.47 9.59 23.47
N LEU A 140 17.88 8.57 24.08
CA LEU A 140 17.44 8.58 25.48
C LEU A 140 18.44 7.90 26.41
N GLY A 141 19.24 6.97 25.89
CA GLY A 141 20.16 6.11 26.63
C GLY A 141 19.52 4.77 27.03
N LYS A 142 20.36 3.74 27.18
CA LYS A 142 19.96 2.37 27.54
C LYS A 142 19.12 2.26 28.80
N ILE A 143 19.39 3.11 29.81
CA ILE A 143 18.60 3.13 31.06
C ILE A 143 17.11 3.40 30.78
N ILE A 144 16.80 4.21 29.77
CA ILE A 144 15.42 4.59 29.42
C ILE A 144 14.85 3.66 28.35
N SER A 145 15.67 3.20 27.41
CA SER A 145 15.26 2.37 26.28
C SER A 145 16.33 1.32 25.95
N ASP A 146 16.14 0.09 26.41
CA ASP A 146 16.98 -1.09 26.12
C ASP A 146 16.14 -2.36 25.88
N HIS A 147 14.82 -2.20 25.69
CA HIS A 147 13.90 -3.30 25.47
C HIS A 147 14.17 -4.07 24.18
N LYS A 148 13.77 -5.34 24.17
CA LYS A 148 13.86 -6.25 23.03
C LYS A 148 12.52 -6.39 22.33
N ILE A 149 12.58 -6.80 21.07
CA ILE A 149 11.42 -7.12 20.22
C ILE A 149 11.43 -8.62 19.96
N TYR A 150 10.45 -9.33 20.51
CA TYR A 150 10.22 -10.74 20.25
C TYR A 150 9.11 -10.90 19.22
N CYS A 151 9.35 -11.69 18.19
CA CYS A 151 8.36 -11.98 17.16
C CYS A 151 8.17 -13.49 17.03
N ILE A 152 6.94 -13.96 17.23
CA ILE A 152 6.57 -15.37 17.04
C ILE A 152 6.00 -15.54 15.64
N VAL A 153 6.63 -16.41 14.84
CA VAL A 153 6.25 -16.71 13.45
C VAL A 153 5.95 -18.20 13.31
N GLY A 154 5.16 -18.58 12.30
CA GLY A 154 4.95 -19.98 11.88
C GLY A 154 5.30 -20.14 10.41
N ASP A 155 5.11 -21.35 9.86
CA ASP A 155 5.50 -21.67 8.47
C ASP A 155 4.89 -20.69 7.47
N GLY A 156 3.59 -20.41 7.61
CA GLY A 156 2.88 -19.48 6.73
C GLY A 156 3.47 -18.07 6.73
N CYS A 157 4.04 -17.59 7.84
CA CYS A 157 4.73 -16.29 7.83
C CYS A 157 6.02 -16.32 7.01
N LEU A 158 6.76 -17.45 7.01
CA LEU A 158 8.05 -17.58 6.34
C LEU A 158 7.95 -17.92 4.86
N MET A 159 6.78 -18.37 4.40
CA MET A 159 6.43 -18.49 2.98
C MET A 159 6.11 -17.14 2.34
N GLU A 160 5.63 -16.17 3.12
CA GLU A 160 5.25 -14.84 2.62
C GLU A 160 6.48 -14.00 2.24
N GLY A 161 6.47 -13.41 1.04
CA GLY A 161 7.59 -12.61 0.51
C GLY A 161 7.96 -11.40 1.40
N VAL A 162 6.98 -10.77 2.04
CA VAL A 162 7.19 -9.64 2.96
C VAL A 162 8.11 -10.00 4.14
N SER A 163 8.09 -11.26 4.59
CA SER A 163 8.95 -11.72 5.69
C SER A 163 10.41 -11.81 5.24
N TYR A 164 10.66 -12.24 4.00
CA TYR A 164 11.99 -12.31 3.41
C TYR A 164 12.56 -10.91 3.20
N GLU A 165 11.78 -10.00 2.63
CA GLU A 165 12.14 -8.59 2.45
C GLU A 165 12.57 -7.96 3.78
N ALA A 166 11.75 -8.12 4.82
CA ALA A 166 12.01 -7.57 6.14
C ALA A 166 13.22 -8.24 6.83
N ALA A 167 13.35 -9.56 6.74
CA ALA A 167 14.49 -10.29 7.28
C ALA A 167 15.81 -9.86 6.63
N SER A 168 15.79 -9.63 5.32
CA SER A 168 16.95 -9.13 4.57
C SER A 168 17.40 -7.76 5.07
N LEU A 169 16.46 -6.82 5.27
CA LEU A 169 16.80 -5.49 5.78
C LEU A 169 17.25 -5.52 7.26
N ALA A 170 16.59 -6.32 8.10
CA ALA A 170 16.95 -6.44 9.51
C ALA A 170 18.36 -7.02 9.72
N GLY A 171 18.76 -8.00 8.91
CA GLY A 171 20.11 -8.55 8.91
C GLY A 171 21.14 -7.55 8.38
N HIS A 172 20.80 -6.80 7.33
CA HIS A 172 21.64 -5.72 6.81
C HIS A 172 21.92 -4.62 7.85
N LEU A 173 20.91 -4.28 8.66
CA LEU A 173 21.01 -3.29 9.74
C LEU A 173 21.57 -3.83 11.06
N CYS A 174 21.89 -5.13 11.15
CA CYS A 174 22.36 -5.78 12.38
C CYS A 174 21.44 -5.50 13.61
N LEU A 175 20.13 -5.67 13.47
CA LEU A 175 19.16 -5.42 14.55
C LEU A 175 19.22 -6.45 15.69
N ASP A 176 20.25 -6.37 16.54
CA ASP A 176 20.49 -7.26 17.70
C ASP A 176 19.39 -7.28 18.79
N ASN A 177 18.43 -6.39 18.67
CA ASN A 177 17.29 -6.25 19.55
C ASN A 177 16.06 -7.01 19.04
N LEU A 178 16.15 -7.65 17.87
CA LEU A 178 15.09 -8.45 17.26
C LEU A 178 15.38 -9.95 17.40
N ILE A 179 14.48 -10.65 18.07
CA ILE A 179 14.53 -12.10 18.29
C ILE A 179 13.27 -12.72 17.69
N VAL A 180 13.44 -13.54 16.66
CA VAL A 180 12.36 -14.26 15.97
C VAL A 180 12.33 -15.70 16.47
N LEU A 181 11.19 -16.12 16.99
CA LEU A 181 10.92 -17.49 17.41
C LEU A 181 9.98 -18.13 16.38
N PHE A 182 10.50 -19.08 15.64
CA PHE A 182 9.74 -19.82 14.64
C PHE A 182 9.17 -21.09 15.25
N ASP A 183 7.84 -21.20 15.27
CA ASP A 183 7.13 -22.45 15.54
C ASP A 183 7.31 -23.43 14.38
N ASP A 184 8.42 -24.17 14.42
CA ASP A 184 8.80 -25.17 13.41
C ASP A 184 8.02 -26.48 13.64
N ASN A 185 6.69 -26.42 13.53
CA ASN A 185 5.80 -27.54 13.84
C ASN A 185 5.52 -28.47 12.63
N LYS A 186 5.98 -28.08 11.43
CA LYS A 186 5.84 -28.82 10.16
C LYS A 186 4.42 -29.01 9.66
N ILE A 187 3.46 -28.20 10.10
CA ILE A 187 2.06 -28.30 9.71
C ILE A 187 1.53 -26.93 9.25
N THR A 188 0.88 -26.92 8.10
CA THR A 188 0.06 -25.81 7.58
C THR A 188 -1.41 -26.21 7.55
N ILE A 189 -2.28 -25.35 7.00
CA ILE A 189 -3.71 -25.66 6.84
C ILE A 189 -3.91 -26.90 5.95
N ASP A 190 -3.13 -27.02 4.87
CA ASP A 190 -3.32 -28.08 3.87
C ASP A 190 -2.72 -29.43 4.27
N GLY A 191 -1.90 -29.48 5.34
CA GLY A 191 -1.23 -30.70 5.77
C GLY A 191 0.18 -30.46 6.28
N GLU A 192 1.07 -31.41 6.00
CA GLU A 192 2.49 -31.25 6.27
C GLU A 192 3.08 -30.09 5.47
N ALA A 193 3.88 -29.24 6.11
CA ALA A 193 4.53 -28.10 5.46
C ALA A 193 5.42 -28.54 4.28
N GLY A 194 5.97 -29.76 4.32
CA GLY A 194 6.77 -30.35 3.25
C GLY A 194 6.04 -30.48 1.90
N LEU A 195 4.71 -30.35 1.87
CA LEU A 195 3.93 -30.29 0.63
C LEU A 195 4.30 -29.09 -0.26
N THR A 196 4.68 -27.96 0.36
CA THR A 196 5.00 -26.70 -0.35
C THR A 196 6.28 -26.02 0.13
N VAL A 197 6.92 -26.53 1.19
CA VAL A 197 8.16 -25.99 1.76
C VAL A 197 9.30 -26.99 1.62
N SER A 198 10.32 -26.60 0.87
CA SER A 198 11.60 -27.34 0.79
C SER A 198 12.80 -26.48 1.17
N GLU A 199 12.57 -25.23 1.60
CA GLU A 199 13.64 -24.31 1.99
C GLU A 199 14.30 -24.73 3.31
N ASN A 200 15.61 -24.54 3.40
CA ASN A 200 16.30 -24.58 4.68
C ASN A 200 16.27 -23.19 5.32
N HIS A 201 15.32 -22.95 6.22
CA HIS A 201 15.16 -21.66 6.88
C HIS A 201 16.40 -21.23 7.69
N LEU A 202 17.12 -22.16 8.34
CA LEU A 202 18.35 -21.81 9.05
C LEU A 202 19.40 -21.24 8.09
N LEU A 203 19.65 -21.92 6.97
CA LEU A 203 20.59 -21.44 5.96
C LEU A 203 20.13 -20.13 5.31
N LYS A 204 18.82 -19.99 5.04
CA LYS A 204 18.21 -18.74 4.52
C LYS A 204 18.52 -17.58 5.45
N PHE A 205 18.18 -17.68 6.74
CA PHE A 205 18.43 -16.60 7.70
C PHE A 205 19.92 -16.35 7.93
N LYS A 206 20.76 -17.40 7.97
CA LYS A 206 22.22 -17.25 8.03
C LYS A 206 22.74 -16.44 6.85
N SER A 207 22.25 -16.70 5.64
CA SER A 207 22.66 -15.96 4.43
C SER A 207 22.22 -14.50 4.45
N LEU A 208 21.14 -14.18 5.18
CA LEU A 208 20.63 -12.83 5.38
C LEU A 208 21.37 -12.07 6.50
N GLY A 209 22.39 -12.67 7.15
CA GLY A 209 23.16 -12.01 8.21
C GLY A 209 22.64 -12.23 9.63
N TRP A 210 21.77 -13.22 9.85
CA TRP A 210 21.22 -13.55 11.16
C TRP A 210 22.01 -14.63 11.90
N ASN A 211 21.97 -14.61 13.23
CA ASN A 211 22.18 -15.83 13.98
C ASN A 211 20.98 -16.74 13.77
N SER A 212 21.23 -18.01 13.45
CA SER A 212 20.17 -18.98 13.20
C SER A 212 20.54 -20.36 13.72
N TYR A 213 19.66 -20.93 14.53
CA TYR A 213 19.83 -22.28 15.06
C TYR A 213 18.47 -22.90 15.41
N ALA A 214 18.45 -24.22 15.54
CA ALA A 214 17.26 -24.97 15.93
C ALA A 214 17.40 -25.49 17.37
N ILE A 215 16.27 -25.66 18.03
CA ILE A 215 16.14 -26.28 19.35
C ILE A 215 14.95 -27.22 19.38
N ASP A 216 14.93 -28.16 20.33
CA ASP A 216 13.69 -28.80 20.74
C ASP A 216 12.82 -27.80 21.52
N GLY A 217 11.70 -27.38 20.93
CA GLY A 217 10.72 -26.45 21.50
C GLY A 217 9.94 -27.03 22.69
N HIS A 218 10.23 -28.27 23.10
CA HIS A 218 9.72 -28.91 24.31
C HIS A 218 10.81 -29.18 25.36
N ASN A 219 12.06 -28.86 25.06
CA ASN A 219 13.17 -28.94 26.02
C ASN A 219 13.40 -27.58 26.68
N PHE A 220 12.91 -27.42 27.91
CA PHE A 220 13.02 -26.18 28.68
C PHE A 220 14.46 -25.66 28.83
N THR A 221 15.46 -26.55 28.92
CA THR A 221 16.87 -26.17 29.03
C THR A 221 17.43 -25.61 27.72
N GLU A 222 17.06 -26.20 26.58
CA GLU A 222 17.45 -25.69 25.26
C GLU A 222 16.80 -24.35 24.96
N ILE A 223 15.50 -24.21 25.23
CA ILE A 223 14.77 -22.94 25.07
C ILE A 223 15.43 -21.83 25.90
N ASN A 224 15.74 -22.13 27.17
CA ASN A 224 16.38 -21.16 28.05
C ASN A 224 17.79 -20.79 27.57
N THR A 225 18.60 -21.76 27.17
CA THR A 225 19.96 -21.52 26.66
C THR A 225 19.95 -20.67 25.39
N ALA A 226 19.07 -21.01 24.45
CA ALA A 226 18.86 -20.28 23.21
C ALA A 226 18.50 -18.81 23.44
N LEU A 227 17.46 -18.55 24.24
CA LEU A 227 17.00 -17.19 24.52
C LEU A 227 18.06 -16.36 25.27
N HIS A 228 18.85 -16.97 26.17
CA HIS A 228 20.00 -16.29 26.78
C HIS A 228 21.05 -15.88 25.73
N GLY A 229 21.39 -16.78 24.80
CA GLY A 229 22.31 -16.46 23.71
C GLY A 229 21.77 -15.34 22.80
N ALA A 230 20.48 -15.38 22.48
CA ALA A 230 19.82 -14.41 21.62
C ALA A 230 19.76 -12.98 22.19
N GLN A 231 19.76 -12.81 23.52
CA GLN A 231 19.81 -11.49 24.13
C GLN A 231 21.22 -10.85 24.08
N ASN A 232 22.27 -11.66 23.89
CA ASN A 232 23.67 -11.30 24.06
C ASN A 232 24.45 -11.43 22.74
N THR A 233 24.02 -10.71 21.71
CA THR A 233 24.66 -10.73 20.39
C THR A 233 24.63 -9.34 19.73
N ASP A 234 25.31 -9.21 18.61
CA ASP A 234 25.41 -8.05 17.72
C ASP A 234 24.58 -8.21 16.42
N LYS A 235 23.79 -9.29 16.31
CA LYS A 235 22.97 -9.61 15.12
C LYS A 235 21.55 -9.99 15.50
N PRO A 236 20.56 -9.80 14.61
CA PRO A 236 19.24 -10.33 14.84
C PRO A 236 19.29 -11.86 14.91
N THR A 237 18.43 -12.46 15.74
CA THR A 237 18.47 -13.90 16.02
C THR A 237 17.18 -14.60 15.61
N PHE A 238 17.31 -15.70 14.89
CA PHE A 238 16.24 -16.59 14.46
C PHE A 238 16.38 -17.95 15.16
N ILE A 239 15.37 -18.37 15.91
CA ILE A 239 15.36 -19.64 16.62
C ILE A 239 14.24 -20.50 16.05
N ALA A 240 14.58 -21.60 15.38
CA ALA A 240 13.61 -22.60 14.97
C ALA A 240 13.29 -23.52 16.16
N CYS A 241 12.13 -23.30 16.77
CA CYS A 241 11.63 -24.12 17.88
C CYS A 241 10.85 -25.30 17.30
N ARG A 242 11.44 -26.49 17.30
CA ARG A 242 10.73 -27.70 16.85
C ARG A 242 9.63 -28.03 17.85
N THR A 243 8.36 -27.92 17.45
CA THR A 243 7.22 -28.28 18.31
C THR A 243 6.32 -29.33 17.66
N LEU A 244 5.38 -29.86 18.44
CA LEU A 244 4.27 -30.68 17.96
C LEU A 244 2.98 -29.86 18.02
N ILE A 245 2.38 -29.56 16.87
CA ILE A 245 1.08 -28.89 16.83
C ILE A 245 0.04 -29.75 17.58
N GLY A 246 -0.79 -29.12 18.41
CA GLY A 246 -1.78 -29.84 19.21
C GLY A 246 -1.19 -30.67 20.35
N LYS A 247 0.04 -30.37 20.83
CA LYS A 247 0.68 -31.11 21.93
C LYS A 247 -0.27 -31.35 23.13
N GLY A 248 -0.34 -32.61 23.55
CA GLY A 248 -1.19 -33.09 24.64
C GLY A 248 -2.49 -33.73 24.16
N CYS A 249 -2.94 -33.43 22.94
CA CYS A 249 -4.07 -34.11 22.32
C CYS A 249 -3.73 -35.60 22.09
N SER A 250 -4.75 -36.45 22.15
CA SER A 250 -4.60 -37.89 21.91
C SER A 250 -4.73 -38.22 20.43
N ASN A 251 -5.75 -37.67 19.77
CA ASN A 251 -6.12 -38.04 18.39
C ASN A 251 -5.76 -36.95 17.39
N LYS A 252 -5.63 -35.70 17.85
CA LYS A 252 -5.40 -34.53 16.99
C LYS A 252 -3.97 -33.96 17.04
N ILE A 253 -3.04 -34.61 17.74
CA ILE A 253 -1.63 -34.19 17.76
C ILE A 253 -0.98 -34.37 16.38
N ASN A 254 -0.12 -33.43 15.99
CA ASN A 254 0.62 -33.46 14.73
C ASN A 254 -0.26 -33.59 13.47
N CYS A 255 -1.48 -33.04 13.50
CA CYS A 255 -2.44 -33.12 12.40
C CYS A 255 -2.94 -31.73 12.01
N ALA A 256 -3.10 -31.46 10.71
CA ALA A 256 -3.65 -30.20 10.22
C ALA A 256 -5.08 -29.90 10.75
N SER A 257 -5.86 -30.93 11.09
CA SER A 257 -7.21 -30.76 11.65
C SER A 257 -7.25 -29.97 12.97
N VAL A 258 -6.14 -29.95 13.72
CA VAL A 258 -6.01 -29.20 14.98
C VAL A 258 -5.64 -27.73 14.76
N HIS A 259 -5.34 -27.33 13.52
CA HIS A 259 -4.88 -25.98 13.20
C HIS A 259 -5.95 -24.92 13.49
N GLY A 260 -7.15 -25.05 12.92
CA GLY A 260 -8.13 -23.96 12.87
C GLY A 260 -9.56 -24.33 13.25
N SER A 261 -9.74 -25.42 14.00
CA SER A 261 -11.04 -25.80 14.53
C SER A 261 -10.97 -26.11 16.03
N PRO A 262 -12.06 -25.90 16.79
CA PRO A 262 -12.14 -26.37 18.17
C PRO A 262 -11.82 -27.86 18.30
N LEU A 263 -11.27 -28.25 19.44
CA LEU A 263 -10.87 -29.64 19.67
C LEU A 263 -12.08 -30.57 19.77
N GLY A 264 -13.18 -30.09 20.35
CA GLY A 264 -14.33 -30.89 20.74
C GLY A 264 -14.20 -31.40 22.19
N LYS A 265 -15.33 -31.45 22.90
CA LYS A 265 -15.41 -31.83 24.32
C LYS A 265 -14.66 -33.11 24.69
N GLU A 266 -14.79 -34.18 23.90
CA GLU A 266 -14.10 -35.46 24.19
C GLU A 266 -12.58 -35.35 24.09
N GLU A 267 -12.08 -34.61 23.09
CA GLU A 267 -10.64 -34.39 22.94
C GLU A 267 -10.10 -33.50 24.06
N ILE A 268 -10.87 -32.49 24.51
CA ILE A 268 -10.51 -31.64 25.67
C ILE A 268 -10.46 -32.46 26.96
N LYS A 269 -11.44 -33.33 27.18
CA LYS A 269 -11.44 -34.25 28.33
C LYS A 269 -10.21 -35.16 28.31
N SER A 270 -9.87 -35.71 27.14
CA SER A 270 -8.66 -36.51 26.99
C SER A 270 -7.39 -35.68 27.20
N LEU A 271 -7.34 -34.45 26.70
CA LEU A 271 -6.24 -33.51 26.91
C LEU A 271 -6.04 -33.25 28.41
N LYS A 272 -7.10 -32.88 29.14
CA LYS A 272 -7.06 -32.63 30.60
C LYS A 272 -6.52 -33.85 31.35
N LYS A 273 -7.01 -35.04 31.01
CA LYS A 273 -6.49 -36.31 31.56
C LYS A 273 -5.00 -36.51 31.27
N ASN A 274 -4.56 -36.31 30.02
CA ASN A 274 -3.15 -36.48 29.62
C ASN A 274 -2.22 -35.48 30.32
N LEU A 275 -2.72 -34.28 30.62
CA LEU A 275 -1.97 -33.23 31.30
C LEU A 275 -2.08 -33.29 32.83
N CYS A 276 -2.83 -34.24 33.38
CA CYS A 276 -3.14 -34.39 34.81
C CYS A 276 -3.88 -33.19 35.42
N PHE A 277 -4.85 -32.62 34.69
CA PHE A 277 -5.76 -31.56 35.15
C PHE A 277 -7.17 -32.12 35.37
N GLU A 278 -7.91 -31.50 36.29
CA GLU A 278 -9.32 -31.82 36.53
C GLU A 278 -10.19 -31.49 35.32
N ASP A 279 -11.22 -32.31 35.07
CA ASP A 279 -12.18 -32.13 33.98
C ASP A 279 -13.22 -31.04 34.33
N MET A 280 -12.75 -29.81 34.51
CA MET A 280 -13.57 -28.63 34.78
C MET A 280 -13.24 -27.51 33.80
N GLU A 281 -14.27 -26.81 33.30
CA GLU A 281 -14.10 -25.71 32.36
C GLU A 281 -13.41 -24.51 33.01
N PHE A 282 -12.42 -23.95 32.31
CA PHE A 282 -11.63 -22.79 32.73
C PHE A 282 -10.89 -22.95 34.06
N TYR A 283 -10.73 -24.19 34.53
CA TYR A 283 -10.07 -24.46 35.80
C TYR A 283 -8.57 -24.60 35.62
N ILE A 284 -7.83 -23.88 36.47
CA ILE A 284 -6.41 -24.09 36.73
C ILE A 284 -6.20 -24.08 38.25
N PRO A 285 -5.28 -24.91 38.79
CA PRO A 285 -5.00 -24.91 40.22
C PRO A 285 -4.55 -23.51 40.72
N PRO A 286 -5.09 -23.00 41.83
CA PRO A 286 -4.76 -21.67 42.35
C PRO A 286 -3.27 -21.45 42.59
N GLU A 287 -2.54 -22.49 42.99
CA GLU A 287 -1.10 -22.42 43.20
C GLU A 287 -0.32 -22.16 41.89
N LEU A 288 -0.74 -22.78 40.77
CA LEU A 288 -0.12 -22.53 39.47
C LEU A 288 -0.45 -21.14 38.95
N LYS A 289 -1.68 -20.67 39.22
CA LYS A 289 -2.09 -19.30 38.93
C LYS A 289 -1.22 -18.30 39.69
N ASN A 290 -1.05 -18.48 41.01
CA ASN A 290 -0.21 -17.59 41.83
C ASN A 290 1.25 -17.54 41.34
N ILE A 291 1.81 -18.68 40.87
CA ILE A 291 3.16 -18.70 40.29
C ILE A 291 3.22 -17.87 38.99
N TRP A 292 2.22 -17.99 38.12
CA TRP A 292 2.11 -17.15 36.91
C TRP A 292 1.97 -15.66 37.23
N GLU A 293 1.17 -15.30 38.23
CA GLU A 293 1.03 -13.91 38.67
C GLU A 293 2.33 -13.35 39.26
N ALA A 294 3.16 -14.20 39.87
CA ALA A 294 4.47 -13.83 40.39
C ALA A 294 5.56 -13.68 39.30
N ALA A 295 5.30 -14.10 38.05
CA ALA A 295 6.31 -14.14 36.98
C ALA A 295 6.96 -12.77 36.72
N TRP A 296 6.19 -11.67 36.84
CA TRP A 296 6.71 -10.33 36.59
C TRP A 296 7.61 -9.80 37.71
N LEU A 297 7.62 -10.42 38.90
CA LEU A 297 8.35 -9.90 40.07
C LEU A 297 9.86 -9.77 39.82
N ARG A 298 10.43 -10.59 38.93
CA ARG A 298 11.83 -10.42 38.49
C ARG A 298 12.10 -9.08 37.82
N ASN A 299 11.09 -8.46 37.23
CA ASN A 299 11.17 -7.16 36.58
C ASN A 299 10.94 -6.01 37.56
N LYS A 300 10.54 -6.28 38.81
CA LYS A 300 10.14 -5.24 39.77
C LYS A 300 11.28 -4.24 40.03
N GLU A 301 12.47 -4.74 40.35
CA GLU A 301 13.62 -3.86 40.60
C GLU A 301 13.99 -3.05 39.35
N ASN A 302 14.00 -3.70 38.17
CA ASN A 302 14.26 -3.01 36.90
C ASN A 302 13.21 -1.92 36.61
N TYR A 303 11.92 -2.20 36.83
CA TYR A 303 10.83 -1.25 36.66
C TYR A 303 10.93 -0.08 37.65
N ASP A 304 11.15 -0.36 38.94
CA ASP A 304 11.28 0.66 39.99
C ASP A 304 12.49 1.57 39.71
N ASN A 305 13.62 1.00 39.27
CA ASN A 305 14.81 1.75 38.87
C ASN A 305 14.57 2.53 37.58
N TRP A 306 13.92 1.93 36.57
CA TRP A 306 13.54 2.62 35.34
C TRP A 306 12.65 3.81 35.65
N GLN A 307 11.62 3.66 36.50
CA GLN A 307 10.69 4.72 36.85
C GLN A 307 11.39 5.90 37.54
N LYS A 308 12.32 5.63 38.48
CA LYS A 308 13.15 6.67 39.10
C LYS A 308 13.96 7.45 38.08
N ASN A 309 14.58 6.77 37.11
CA ASN A 309 15.38 7.43 36.07
C ASN A 309 14.49 8.17 35.06
N PHE A 310 13.35 7.58 34.69
CA PHE A 310 12.39 8.14 33.75
C PHE A 310 11.79 9.45 34.24
N LEU A 311 11.47 9.57 35.54
CA LEU A 311 10.99 10.81 36.14
C LEU A 311 12.01 11.96 36.06
N ASN A 312 13.30 11.63 36.01
CA ASN A 312 14.41 12.58 36.03
C ASN A 312 15.02 12.88 34.64
N ILE A 313 14.45 12.37 33.55
CA ILE A 313 14.94 12.71 32.21
C ILE A 313 14.67 14.19 31.90
N SER A 314 15.53 14.80 31.08
CA SER A 314 15.36 16.19 30.64
C SER A 314 14.06 16.39 29.85
N GLU A 315 13.55 17.62 29.82
CA GLU A 315 12.35 17.96 29.05
C GLU A 315 12.49 17.61 27.55
N ASP A 316 13.67 17.80 26.96
CA ASP A 316 13.94 17.39 25.58
C ASP A 316 13.75 15.89 25.36
N LYS A 317 14.17 15.06 26.33
CA LYS A 317 13.96 13.60 26.29
C LYS A 317 12.49 13.25 26.50
N LYS A 318 11.77 13.95 27.38
CA LYS A 318 10.32 13.77 27.55
C LYS A 318 9.57 14.09 26.26
N TYR A 319 9.90 15.21 25.62
CA TYR A 319 9.33 15.61 24.34
C TYR A 319 9.59 14.56 23.26
N TYR A 320 10.81 14.02 23.20
CA TYR A 320 11.17 12.96 22.26
C TYR A 320 10.39 11.65 22.44
N LEU A 321 9.78 11.39 23.59
CA LEU A 321 8.93 10.20 23.78
C LEU A 321 7.55 10.33 23.12
N THR A 322 7.12 11.56 22.84
CA THR A 322 5.82 11.85 22.21
C THR A 322 5.91 11.79 20.69
N LYS A 323 4.78 11.58 20.00
CA LYS A 323 4.75 11.73 18.53
C LYS A 323 5.15 13.16 18.16
N PRO A 324 5.89 13.38 17.05
CA PRO A 324 6.34 14.71 16.67
C PRO A 324 5.14 15.64 16.47
N ASN A 325 5.06 16.72 17.25
CA ASN A 325 4.04 17.75 17.09
C ASN A 325 4.53 18.78 16.05
N ILE A 326 4.11 18.60 14.80
CA ILE A 326 4.57 19.42 13.68
C ILE A 326 3.67 20.63 13.52
N ASN A 327 4.16 21.80 13.93
CA ASN A 327 3.49 23.06 13.64
C ASN A 327 3.58 23.35 12.13
N CYS A 328 2.50 23.11 11.40
CA CYS A 328 2.44 23.29 9.95
C CYS A 328 2.62 24.73 9.45
N SER A 329 2.77 25.74 10.32
CA SER A 329 3.07 27.12 9.88
C SER A 329 4.39 27.24 9.13
N PHE A 330 5.32 26.30 9.29
CA PHE A 330 6.57 26.28 8.51
C PHE A 330 6.31 26.21 6.99
N LEU A 331 5.19 25.59 6.58
CA LEU A 331 4.80 25.47 5.17
C LEU A 331 4.55 26.84 4.53
N ASP A 332 4.06 27.81 5.30
CA ASP A 332 3.74 29.16 4.82
C ASP A 332 5.01 29.98 4.54
N ASN A 333 6.14 29.59 5.13
CA ASN A 333 7.45 30.22 4.91
C ASN A 333 8.19 29.66 3.69
N ILE A 334 7.69 28.57 3.09
CA ILE A 334 8.30 27.97 1.90
C ILE A 334 7.88 28.78 0.68
N ILE A 335 8.85 29.49 0.09
CA ILE A 335 8.66 30.31 -1.09
C ILE A 335 8.18 29.40 -2.25
N PRO A 336 7.01 29.68 -2.86
CA PRO A 336 6.57 28.97 -4.06
C PRO A 336 7.61 29.03 -5.18
N PRO A 337 7.66 28.05 -6.08
CA PRO A 337 8.69 27.96 -7.12
C PRO A 337 8.70 29.14 -8.10
N GLY A 338 7.60 29.89 -8.22
CA GLY A 338 7.45 31.01 -9.16
C GLY A 338 7.44 30.58 -10.63
N LYS A 339 7.32 29.28 -10.90
CA LYS A 339 7.29 28.65 -12.22
C LYS A 339 6.59 27.29 -12.15
N ASP A 340 6.24 26.77 -13.31
CA ASP A 340 5.72 25.42 -13.48
C ASP A 340 6.73 24.37 -12.99
N GLU A 341 6.24 23.37 -12.26
CA GLU A 341 7.04 22.23 -11.82
C GLU A 341 6.18 20.99 -11.60
N ALA A 342 6.80 19.81 -11.52
CA ALA A 342 6.10 18.58 -11.18
C ALA A 342 5.73 18.57 -9.69
N THR A 343 4.58 18.00 -9.30
CA THR A 343 4.16 17.97 -7.89
C THR A 343 5.06 17.10 -7.02
N ARG A 344 5.77 16.11 -7.60
CA ARG A 344 6.87 15.41 -6.90
C ARG A 344 8.02 16.35 -6.52
N SER A 345 8.34 17.33 -7.34
CA SER A 345 9.37 18.33 -7.06
C SER A 345 8.90 19.30 -5.97
N SER A 346 7.63 19.71 -6.04
CA SER A 346 6.99 20.51 -4.99
C SER A 346 7.01 19.80 -3.63
N ALA A 347 6.66 18.51 -3.59
CA ALA A 347 6.73 17.71 -2.38
C ALA A 347 8.17 17.57 -1.86
N GLY A 348 9.15 17.39 -2.75
CA GLY A 348 10.57 17.34 -2.36
C GLY A 348 11.08 18.62 -1.70
N ARG A 349 10.58 19.79 -2.08
CA ARG A 349 10.88 21.06 -1.39
C ARG A 349 10.38 21.05 0.05
N ILE A 350 9.15 20.58 0.25
CA ILE A 350 8.53 20.49 1.58
C ILE A 350 9.25 19.46 2.44
N ILE A 351 9.61 18.29 1.88
CA ILE A 351 10.36 17.24 2.58
C ILE A 351 11.71 17.78 3.09
N LYS A 352 12.43 18.59 2.30
CA LYS A 352 13.70 19.19 2.73
C LYS A 352 13.55 20.08 3.96
N GLU A 353 12.48 20.85 4.06
CA GLU A 353 12.22 21.68 5.25
C GLU A 353 11.74 20.83 6.43
N LEU A 354 10.90 19.83 6.16
CA LEU A 354 10.39 18.88 7.16
C LEU A 354 11.54 18.10 7.82
N ALA A 355 12.55 17.70 7.05
CA ALA A 355 13.73 16.97 7.53
C ALA A 355 14.56 17.75 8.56
N LYS A 356 14.43 19.08 8.61
CA LYS A 356 15.12 19.95 9.60
C LYS A 356 14.39 20.02 10.93
N LEU A 357 13.12 19.62 11.00
CA LEU A 357 12.28 19.83 12.18
C LEU A 357 12.52 18.80 13.28
N SER A 358 12.68 17.51 12.91
CA SER A 358 12.89 16.44 13.89
C SER A 358 13.42 15.17 13.24
N ASP A 359 14.36 14.50 13.93
CA ASP A 359 14.82 13.15 13.64
C ASP A 359 13.80 12.05 13.99
N LYS A 360 12.64 12.41 14.57
CA LYS A 360 11.47 11.50 14.71
C LYS A 360 10.64 11.38 13.42
N ILE A 361 10.95 12.18 12.41
CA ILE A 361 10.36 12.07 11.09
C ILE A 361 11.29 11.21 10.26
N ILE A 362 10.87 9.97 10.00
CA ILE A 362 11.68 9.00 9.27
C ILE A 362 11.22 9.00 7.82
N PHE A 363 12.13 9.42 6.95
CA PHE A 363 11.96 9.39 5.51
C PHE A 363 12.53 8.09 4.94
N GLY A 364 12.12 7.75 3.73
CA GLY A 364 12.79 6.72 2.95
C GLY A 364 12.10 6.45 1.63
N SER A 365 12.67 5.56 0.85
CA SER A 365 12.11 5.13 -0.42
C SER A 365 12.48 3.69 -0.71
N ALA A 366 11.60 2.99 -1.41
CA ALA A 366 11.92 1.69 -2.00
C ALA A 366 12.81 1.89 -3.24
N ASP A 367 14.11 2.14 -3.01
CA ASP A 367 15.17 2.39 -4.02
C ASP A 367 14.98 3.61 -4.95
N LEU A 368 13.84 4.29 -4.88
CA LEU A 368 13.47 5.40 -5.77
C LEU A 368 13.67 6.78 -5.14
N GLY A 369 14.62 6.93 -4.21
CA GLY A 369 14.79 8.14 -3.40
C GLY A 369 14.95 9.43 -4.21
N GLY A 370 15.71 9.37 -5.32
CA GLY A 370 15.87 10.48 -6.26
C GLY A 370 14.62 10.70 -7.13
N SER A 371 14.06 9.64 -7.71
CA SER A 371 12.89 9.73 -8.59
C SER A 371 11.63 10.23 -7.86
N ASN A 372 11.50 9.90 -6.57
CA ASN A 372 10.42 10.35 -5.70
C ASN A 372 10.69 11.72 -5.05
N ASN A 373 11.90 12.28 -5.21
CA ASN A 373 12.37 13.50 -4.54
C ASN A 373 12.26 13.47 -3.01
N ILE A 374 12.46 12.30 -2.39
CA ILE A 374 12.48 12.15 -0.93
C ILE A 374 13.92 12.25 -0.39
N LEU A 375 14.89 11.74 -1.15
CA LEU A 375 16.31 11.81 -0.78
C LEU A 375 16.88 13.20 -1.10
N SER A 376 17.61 13.78 -0.15
CA SER A 376 18.30 15.06 -0.34
C SER A 376 19.65 15.08 0.36
N ASN A 377 20.42 16.14 0.14
CA ASN A 377 21.67 16.38 0.87
C ASN A 377 21.49 16.65 2.37
N LEU A 378 20.24 16.83 2.86
CA LEU A 378 19.91 16.95 4.28
C LEU A 378 19.51 15.61 4.91
N SER A 379 19.38 14.55 4.10
CA SER A 379 19.04 13.22 4.58
C SER A 379 20.23 12.62 5.34
N GLN A 380 19.99 12.23 6.58
CA GLN A 380 20.97 11.51 7.40
C GLN A 380 20.62 10.03 7.38
N ILE A 381 21.53 9.19 6.88
CA ILE A 381 21.24 7.77 6.64
C ILE A 381 21.19 7.00 7.95
N ILE A 382 20.13 6.21 8.12
CA ILE A 382 20.06 5.15 9.13
C ILE A 382 20.82 3.94 8.61
N SER A 383 21.83 3.51 9.36
CA SER A 383 22.69 2.37 9.03
C SER A 383 22.95 1.52 10.27
N LYS A 384 23.58 0.36 10.08
CA LYS A 384 24.02 -0.50 11.19
C LYS A 384 24.96 0.20 12.18
N ASP A 385 25.72 1.20 11.70
CA ASP A 385 26.74 1.91 12.48
C ASP A 385 26.18 3.19 13.13
N ASP A 386 25.09 3.74 12.55
CA ASP A 386 24.43 4.94 13.06
C ASP A 386 22.92 4.92 12.82
N PHE A 387 22.15 4.77 13.91
CA PHE A 387 20.69 4.86 13.91
C PHE A 387 20.18 6.30 14.13
N SER A 388 21.03 7.30 14.29
CA SER A 388 20.59 8.65 14.70
C SER A 388 19.95 9.41 13.54
N GLY A 389 20.27 9.01 12.30
CA GLY A 389 19.75 9.60 11.07
C GLY A 389 18.23 9.49 10.86
N ASN A 390 17.72 10.17 9.84
CA ASN A 390 16.29 10.32 9.56
C ASN A 390 15.87 9.75 8.19
N TYR A 391 16.77 9.06 7.47
CA TYR A 391 16.49 8.48 6.16
C TYR A 391 16.84 6.98 6.11
N LEU A 392 15.86 6.15 5.75
CA LEU A 392 16.03 4.70 5.62
C LEU A 392 16.00 4.28 4.14
N HIS A 393 17.07 3.61 3.70
CA HIS A 393 17.07 2.90 2.43
C HIS A 393 16.38 1.54 2.60
N TYR A 394 15.19 1.40 2.04
CA TYR A 394 14.44 0.14 2.11
C TYR A 394 14.92 -0.89 1.07
N GLY A 395 15.56 -0.45 -0.02
CA GLY A 395 15.77 -1.26 -1.23
C GLY A 395 14.45 -1.51 -1.98
N VAL A 396 14.46 -2.38 -3.00
CA VAL A 396 13.27 -2.74 -3.79
C VAL A 396 12.38 -3.70 -2.99
N ARG A 397 11.69 -3.15 -1.98
CA ARG A 397 10.96 -3.88 -0.92
C ARG A 397 9.74 -3.09 -0.44
N GLU A 398 8.83 -2.75 -1.35
CA GLU A 398 7.66 -1.92 -1.07
C GLU A 398 6.80 -2.50 0.06
N HIS A 399 6.58 -3.83 0.04
CA HIS A 399 5.68 -4.49 0.98
C HIS A 399 6.24 -4.41 2.41
N ALA A 400 7.52 -4.74 2.59
CA ALA A 400 8.21 -4.58 3.87
C ALA A 400 8.39 -3.12 4.27
N MET A 401 8.69 -2.21 3.34
CA MET A 401 8.76 -0.76 3.62
C MET A 401 7.50 -0.30 4.34
N ALA A 402 6.34 -0.58 3.77
CA ALA A 402 5.06 -0.16 4.33
C ALA A 402 4.77 -0.80 5.72
N ALA A 403 5.13 -2.07 5.92
CA ALA A 403 4.96 -2.75 7.21
C ALA A 403 5.93 -2.22 8.28
N ILE A 404 7.17 -1.89 7.90
CA ILE A 404 8.18 -1.26 8.76
C ILE A 404 7.72 0.15 9.16
N MET A 405 7.17 0.93 8.22
CA MET A 405 6.58 2.24 8.49
C MET A 405 5.43 2.15 9.52
N ASN A 406 4.62 1.08 9.48
CA ASN A 406 3.62 0.82 10.53
C ASN A 406 4.27 0.61 11.91
N GLY A 407 5.36 -0.17 11.97
CA GLY A 407 6.12 -0.40 13.21
C GLY A 407 6.75 0.86 13.80
N LEU A 408 7.28 1.73 12.93
CA LEU A 408 7.77 3.06 13.31
C LEU A 408 6.63 3.94 13.87
N SER A 409 5.47 3.97 13.20
CA SER A 409 4.32 4.78 13.62
C SER A 409 3.72 4.33 14.95
N LEU A 410 3.60 3.00 15.15
CA LEU A 410 3.19 2.38 16.41
C LEU A 410 4.18 2.69 17.56
N SER A 411 5.45 2.89 17.22
CA SER A 411 6.51 3.26 18.16
C SER A 411 6.63 4.77 18.39
N GLY A 412 5.72 5.59 17.84
CA GLY A 412 5.67 7.04 18.08
C GLY A 412 6.51 7.90 17.13
N PHE A 413 6.93 7.37 15.99
CA PHE A 413 7.60 8.13 14.92
C PHE A 413 6.59 8.56 13.84
N LEU A 414 6.93 9.58 13.06
CA LEU A 414 6.20 9.88 11.83
C LEU A 414 6.95 9.25 10.65
N ALA A 415 6.36 8.21 10.07
CA ALA A 415 6.96 7.48 8.96
C ALA A 415 6.45 8.03 7.61
N ILE A 416 7.40 8.41 6.75
CA ILE A 416 7.18 8.96 5.42
C ILE A 416 8.00 8.13 4.43
N GLY A 417 7.35 7.53 3.46
CA GLY A 417 8.01 6.61 2.53
C GLY A 417 7.38 6.65 1.16
N GLY A 418 8.14 6.34 0.13
CA GLY A 418 7.64 6.42 -1.24
C GLY A 418 8.18 5.40 -2.21
N THR A 419 7.38 5.22 -3.26
CA THR A 419 7.63 4.44 -4.48
C THR A 419 6.79 5.07 -5.60
N PHE A 420 6.73 4.45 -6.78
CA PHE A 420 5.78 4.84 -7.82
C PHE A 420 4.37 4.37 -7.45
N LEU A 421 3.34 5.15 -7.81
CA LEU A 421 1.95 4.84 -7.48
C LEU A 421 1.53 3.45 -7.99
N VAL A 422 2.06 3.03 -9.14
CA VAL A 422 1.79 1.71 -9.71
C VAL A 422 2.25 0.56 -8.79
N PHE A 423 3.33 0.75 -8.03
CA PHE A 423 3.85 -0.25 -7.09
C PHE A 423 3.16 -0.23 -5.72
N SER A 424 2.14 0.63 -5.53
CA SER A 424 1.28 0.54 -4.35
C SER A 424 0.58 -0.82 -4.22
N ASP A 425 0.38 -1.52 -5.34
CA ASP A 425 -0.17 -2.87 -5.35
C ASP A 425 0.73 -3.89 -4.64
N TYR A 426 2.06 -3.75 -4.69
CA TYR A 426 2.99 -4.61 -3.94
C TYR A 426 2.81 -4.46 -2.42
N MET A 427 2.47 -3.26 -1.95
CA MET A 427 2.43 -2.92 -0.52
C MET A 427 1.02 -2.77 0.06
N ARG A 428 0.01 -3.10 -0.73
CA ARG A 428 -1.40 -2.84 -0.41
C ARG A 428 -1.87 -3.50 0.90
N PRO A 429 -1.50 -4.75 1.25
CA PRO A 429 -1.90 -5.33 2.53
C PRO A 429 -1.35 -4.55 3.74
N SER A 430 -0.14 -3.98 3.63
CA SER A 430 0.47 -3.18 4.70
C SER A 430 -0.19 -1.81 4.84
N MET A 431 -0.54 -1.17 3.72
CA MET A 431 -1.33 0.06 3.72
C MET A 431 -2.70 -0.16 4.36
N ARG A 432 -3.36 -1.30 4.07
CA ARG A 432 -4.63 -1.67 4.70
C ARG A 432 -4.49 -1.87 6.22
N LEU A 433 -3.39 -2.43 6.70
CA LEU A 433 -3.13 -2.54 8.14
C LEU A 433 -2.88 -1.16 8.78
N ALA A 434 -2.22 -0.23 8.09
CA ALA A 434 -2.07 1.15 8.55
C ALA A 434 -3.44 1.80 8.78
N CYS A 435 -4.37 1.64 7.83
CA CYS A 435 -5.75 2.07 7.95
C CYS A 435 -6.47 1.44 9.16
N LEU A 436 -6.42 0.11 9.27
CA LEU A 436 -7.10 -0.65 10.33
C LEU A 436 -6.61 -0.24 11.72
N MET A 437 -5.30 -0.05 11.86
CA MET A 437 -4.66 0.38 13.10
C MET A 437 -4.71 1.89 13.33
N ARG A 438 -5.28 2.67 12.38
CA ARG A 438 -5.33 4.14 12.39
C ARG A 438 -3.96 4.79 12.58
N GLN A 439 -2.93 4.22 11.94
CA GLN A 439 -1.57 4.74 12.05
C GLN A 439 -1.35 5.90 11.09
N GLN A 440 -0.76 6.97 11.60
CA GLN A 440 -0.33 8.10 10.79
C GLN A 440 0.95 7.72 10.06
N VAL A 441 0.76 7.36 8.79
CA VAL A 441 1.82 6.99 7.84
C VAL A 441 1.56 7.78 6.55
N ILE A 442 2.59 8.41 6.00
CA ILE A 442 2.46 9.22 4.79
C ILE A 442 3.18 8.53 3.63
N TYR A 443 2.41 8.17 2.61
CA TYR A 443 2.91 7.52 1.40
C TYR A 443 3.08 8.54 0.28
N ILE A 444 4.31 8.70 -0.19
CA ILE A 444 4.67 9.57 -1.31
C ILE A 444 4.71 8.71 -2.57
N LEU A 445 3.63 8.73 -3.34
CA LEU A 445 3.41 7.86 -4.48
C LEU A 445 3.49 8.68 -5.77
N THR A 446 4.68 8.72 -6.38
CA THR A 446 4.91 9.56 -7.57
C THR A 446 4.55 8.80 -8.86
N HIS A 447 4.72 9.42 -10.04
CA HIS A 447 4.47 8.76 -11.32
C HIS A 447 3.01 8.28 -11.41
N ASP A 448 2.08 9.21 -11.16
CA ASP A 448 0.69 8.92 -10.79
C ASP A 448 -0.27 8.54 -11.92
N SER A 449 0.17 8.54 -13.18
CA SER A 449 -0.71 8.38 -14.35
C SER A 449 0.07 7.98 -15.62
N ILE A 450 -0.59 7.95 -16.78
CA ILE A 450 0.08 7.90 -18.10
C ILE A 450 1.05 9.05 -18.36
N GLY A 451 1.05 10.10 -17.52
CA GLY A 451 2.07 11.16 -17.53
C GLY A 451 3.50 10.64 -17.31
N VAL A 452 3.65 9.39 -16.86
CA VAL A 452 4.91 8.66 -16.90
C VAL A 452 5.46 8.54 -18.31
N GLY A 453 4.66 8.30 -19.35
CA GLY A 453 5.17 8.20 -20.72
C GLY A 453 5.86 6.86 -21.00
N GLU A 454 7.13 6.90 -21.39
CA GLU A 454 7.80 5.84 -22.15
C GLU A 454 7.97 4.52 -21.39
N ASP A 455 7.97 4.50 -20.05
CA ASP A 455 8.03 3.26 -19.25
C ASP A 455 6.84 2.33 -19.54
N GLY A 456 5.74 2.88 -20.07
CA GLY A 456 4.64 2.11 -20.62
C GLY A 456 3.68 1.52 -19.58
N PRO A 457 2.75 0.66 -20.02
CA PRO A 457 1.58 0.27 -19.22
C PRO A 457 1.90 -0.43 -17.90
N THR A 458 3.08 -1.04 -17.76
CA THR A 458 3.50 -1.67 -16.49
C THR A 458 3.82 -0.65 -15.40
N HIS A 459 4.03 0.62 -15.76
CA HIS A 459 4.41 1.70 -14.85
C HIS A 459 3.38 2.83 -14.77
N GLN A 460 2.27 2.72 -15.51
CA GLN A 460 1.26 3.77 -15.64
C GLN A 460 0.02 3.40 -14.82
N PRO A 461 -0.22 4.07 -13.67
CA PRO A 461 -1.42 3.85 -12.89
C PRO A 461 -2.70 4.15 -13.68
N VAL A 462 -3.72 3.30 -13.53
CA VAL A 462 -5.07 3.50 -14.11
C VAL A 462 -6.15 3.40 -13.02
N GLU A 463 -6.28 2.23 -12.41
CA GLU A 463 -7.22 1.88 -11.35
C GLU A 463 -6.77 2.29 -9.94
N HIS A 464 -5.49 2.61 -9.79
CA HIS A 464 -4.82 2.69 -8.50
C HIS A 464 -5.40 3.80 -7.59
N LEU A 465 -5.81 4.93 -8.17
CA LEU A 465 -6.49 5.99 -7.43
C LEU A 465 -7.83 5.49 -6.88
N ALA A 466 -8.62 4.79 -7.69
CA ALA A 466 -9.92 4.26 -7.27
C ALA A 466 -9.78 3.16 -6.21
N THR A 467 -8.78 2.27 -6.37
CA THR A 467 -8.54 1.19 -5.42
C THR A 467 -8.06 1.68 -4.06
N LEU A 468 -7.24 2.73 -4.02
CA LEU A 468 -6.80 3.37 -2.79
C LEU A 468 -7.91 4.21 -2.14
N ARG A 469 -8.73 4.92 -2.92
CA ARG A 469 -9.94 5.61 -2.42
C ARG A 469 -10.94 4.66 -1.74
N ALA A 470 -10.93 3.39 -2.13
CA ALA A 470 -11.79 2.37 -1.54
C ALA A 470 -11.29 1.88 -0.16
N LEU A 471 -10.07 2.20 0.28
CA LEU A 471 -9.55 1.79 1.58
C LEU A 471 -10.14 2.65 2.71
N PRO A 472 -10.88 2.07 3.67
CA PRO A 472 -11.46 2.84 4.77
C PRO A 472 -10.39 3.51 5.62
N GLY A 473 -10.54 4.81 5.90
CA GLY A 473 -9.62 5.55 6.76
C GLY A 473 -8.31 6.00 6.08
N MET A 474 -8.11 5.71 4.80
CA MET A 474 -7.07 6.34 3.97
C MET A 474 -7.56 7.72 3.52
N ASN A 475 -6.69 8.75 3.52
CA ASN A 475 -6.95 9.96 2.74
C ASN A 475 -6.03 9.94 1.51
N LEU A 476 -6.60 10.06 0.31
CA LEU A 476 -5.81 10.18 -0.92
C LEU A 476 -5.88 11.62 -1.44
N PHE A 477 -4.72 12.25 -1.49
CA PHE A 477 -4.53 13.59 -2.06
C PHE A 477 -3.89 13.47 -3.44
N ARG A 478 -4.50 14.07 -4.46
CA ARG A 478 -3.93 14.18 -5.81
C ARG A 478 -3.81 15.66 -6.22
N PRO A 479 -2.76 16.36 -5.74
CA PRO A 479 -2.62 17.79 -5.94
C PRO A 479 -2.29 18.17 -7.37
N ALA A 480 -2.81 19.31 -7.83
CA ALA A 480 -2.66 19.81 -9.19
C ALA A 480 -1.43 20.70 -9.41
N ASP A 481 -0.91 21.35 -8.37
CA ASP A 481 0.22 22.27 -8.44
C ASP A 481 0.98 22.37 -7.09
N TYR A 482 1.89 23.33 -6.94
CA TYR A 482 2.63 23.53 -5.70
C TYR A 482 1.73 23.86 -4.50
N ILE A 483 0.72 24.72 -4.68
CA ILE A 483 -0.12 25.19 -3.57
C ILE A 483 -1.01 24.05 -3.06
N GLU A 484 -1.65 23.30 -3.95
CA GLU A 484 -2.38 22.09 -3.53
C GLU A 484 -1.44 21.05 -2.91
N THR A 485 -0.20 20.92 -3.39
CA THR A 485 0.78 20.01 -2.78
C THR A 485 1.12 20.44 -1.35
N ARG A 486 1.29 21.74 -1.11
CA ARG A 486 1.53 22.30 0.24
C ARG A 486 0.36 22.05 1.18
N GLU A 487 -0.88 22.27 0.72
CA GLU A 487 -2.06 22.04 1.55
C GLU A 487 -2.34 20.54 1.76
N ALA A 488 -2.07 19.69 0.77
CA ALA A 488 -2.11 18.23 0.93
C ALA A 488 -1.12 17.77 2.02
N TRP A 489 0.09 18.34 2.06
CA TRP A 489 1.04 18.10 3.15
C TRP A 489 0.50 18.56 4.50
N ARG A 490 -0.06 19.78 4.59
CA ARG A 490 -0.69 20.29 5.81
C ARG A 490 -1.77 19.34 6.33
N LEU A 491 -2.61 18.84 5.43
CA LEU A 491 -3.70 17.92 5.76
C LEU A 491 -3.17 16.54 6.19
N ALA A 492 -2.18 15.99 5.49
CA ALA A 492 -1.55 14.71 5.84
C ALA A 492 -0.83 14.76 7.20
N LEU A 493 -0.10 15.86 7.48
CA LEU A 493 0.59 16.07 8.75
C LEU A 493 -0.38 16.23 9.94
N ASN A 494 -1.58 16.78 9.69
CA ASN A 494 -2.63 16.90 10.70
C ASN A 494 -3.53 15.65 10.81
N SER A 495 -3.47 14.72 9.85
CA SER A 495 -4.28 13.49 9.82
C SER A 495 -3.68 12.42 10.74
N SER A 496 -3.96 12.51 12.04
CA SER A 496 -3.44 11.56 13.05
C SER A 496 -4.21 10.24 13.15
N GLN A 497 -5.37 10.12 12.50
CA GLN A 497 -6.31 8.99 12.63
C GLN A 497 -6.33 8.06 11.41
N GLY A 498 -5.22 7.96 10.69
CA GLY A 498 -5.09 7.09 9.53
C GLY A 498 -3.98 7.54 8.57
N PRO A 499 -3.62 6.68 7.62
CA PRO A 499 -2.60 6.98 6.64
C PRO A 499 -3.07 8.00 5.60
N SER A 500 -2.11 8.64 4.93
CA SER A 500 -2.34 9.54 3.81
C SER A 500 -1.49 9.15 2.61
N VAL A 501 -2.05 9.25 1.41
CA VAL A 501 -1.35 9.12 0.14
C VAL A 501 -1.25 10.48 -0.52
N LEU A 502 -0.07 10.85 -0.98
CA LEU A 502 0.13 11.94 -1.93
C LEU A 502 0.48 11.32 -3.29
N ALA A 503 -0.47 11.36 -4.22
CA ALA A 503 -0.30 10.91 -5.60
C ALA A 503 0.28 12.06 -6.45
N LEU A 504 1.53 11.92 -6.91
CA LEU A 504 2.32 13.04 -7.43
C LEU A 504 2.81 12.80 -8.87
N THR A 505 2.84 13.87 -9.67
CA THR A 505 3.16 13.79 -11.10
C THR A 505 4.65 13.54 -11.35
N ARG A 506 4.98 12.86 -12.46
CA ARG A 506 6.34 12.83 -13.01
C ARG A 506 6.63 14.14 -13.76
N GLN A 507 5.67 14.51 -14.60
CA GLN A 507 5.67 15.61 -15.53
C GLN A 507 5.48 16.97 -14.86
N VAL A 508 6.01 18.01 -15.48
CA VAL A 508 5.77 19.41 -15.11
C VAL A 508 4.29 19.73 -15.32
N VAL A 509 3.69 20.38 -14.32
CA VAL A 509 2.32 20.90 -14.38
C VAL A 509 2.36 22.41 -14.19
N PRO A 510 1.41 23.15 -14.80
CA PRO A 510 1.37 24.59 -14.64
C PRO A 510 1.05 24.98 -13.20
N GLN A 511 1.60 26.10 -12.75
CA GLN A 511 1.12 26.72 -11.51
C GLN A 511 -0.27 27.31 -11.76
N ILE A 512 -1.30 26.68 -11.19
CA ILE A 512 -2.71 27.07 -11.41
C ILE A 512 -3.12 28.14 -10.40
N SER A 513 -2.61 28.02 -9.17
CA SER A 513 -3.01 28.83 -8.03
C SER A 513 -2.04 29.98 -7.74
N ASP A 514 -2.35 31.18 -8.22
CA ASP A 514 -1.80 32.44 -7.70
C ASP A 514 -2.90 33.36 -7.10
N LYS A 515 -4.17 33.00 -7.28
CA LYS A 515 -5.34 33.84 -6.98
C LYS A 515 -6.41 33.08 -6.20
N VAL A 516 -6.61 33.53 -4.95
CA VAL A 516 -7.79 33.43 -4.06
C VAL A 516 -8.58 32.12 -4.12
N VAL A 517 -8.06 31.09 -3.48
CA VAL A 517 -8.90 30.17 -2.71
C VAL A 517 -8.41 30.21 -1.27
N PRO A 518 -9.20 30.70 -0.31
CA PRO A 518 -8.84 30.68 1.10
C PRO A 518 -8.43 29.28 1.57
N ALA A 519 -7.39 29.20 2.42
CA ALA A 519 -6.81 27.93 2.87
C ALA A 519 -7.82 26.94 3.48
N HIS A 520 -8.94 27.42 4.03
CA HIS A 520 -9.99 26.57 4.61
C HIS A 520 -10.74 25.72 3.57
N PHE A 521 -10.75 26.08 2.28
CA PHE A 521 -11.43 25.30 1.25
C PHE A 521 -10.71 24.00 0.92
N TYR A 522 -9.37 23.95 0.98
CA TYR A 522 -8.62 22.70 0.74
C TYR A 522 -8.99 21.61 1.75
N GLN A 523 -9.33 21.99 2.98
CA GLN A 523 -9.75 21.07 4.04
C GLN A 523 -11.10 20.40 3.74
N GLN A 524 -11.89 20.98 2.82
CA GLN A 524 -13.17 20.44 2.40
C GLN A 524 -13.03 19.34 1.33
N GLY A 525 -11.80 19.03 0.88
CA GLY A 525 -11.50 17.93 -0.06
C GLY A 525 -11.88 18.21 -1.52
N ALA A 526 -12.96 18.95 -1.77
CA ALA A 526 -13.33 19.46 -3.08
C ALA A 526 -13.79 20.90 -2.93
N TYR A 527 -13.44 21.78 -3.87
CA TYR A 527 -13.85 23.19 -3.83
C TYR A 527 -13.95 23.79 -5.23
N MET A 528 -14.77 24.84 -5.37
CA MET A 528 -14.89 25.55 -6.64
C MET A 528 -13.66 26.42 -6.87
N LEU A 529 -12.87 26.06 -7.88
CA LEU A 529 -11.67 26.80 -8.25
C LEU A 529 -12.03 28.03 -9.11
N VAL A 530 -12.92 27.86 -10.09
CA VAL A 530 -13.38 28.95 -10.95
C VAL A 530 -14.87 28.80 -11.23
N GLY A 531 -15.68 29.78 -10.82
CA GLY A 531 -17.12 29.79 -11.09
C GLY A 531 -17.86 30.83 -10.25
N ASP A 532 -19.18 30.93 -10.46
CA ASP A 532 -20.09 31.70 -9.63
C ASP A 532 -20.98 30.72 -8.85
N HIS A 533 -20.85 30.72 -7.53
CA HIS A 533 -21.61 29.85 -6.64
C HIS A 533 -23.13 30.10 -6.68
N ASN A 534 -23.54 31.29 -7.10
CA ASN A 534 -24.94 31.72 -7.06
C ASN A 534 -25.65 31.55 -8.42
N LYS A 535 -24.95 31.08 -9.45
CA LYS A 535 -25.51 30.88 -10.79
C LYS A 535 -25.30 29.44 -11.26
N SER A 536 -26.36 28.86 -11.81
CA SER A 536 -26.27 27.54 -12.43
C SER A 536 -25.47 27.64 -13.73
N PRO A 537 -24.31 26.98 -13.86
CA PRO A 537 -23.58 26.93 -15.11
C PRO A 537 -24.27 25.96 -16.08
N ASP A 538 -23.96 26.06 -17.37
CA ASP A 538 -24.35 25.04 -18.34
C ASP A 538 -23.57 23.72 -18.07
N ILE A 539 -22.33 23.81 -17.57
CA ILE A 539 -21.44 22.68 -17.25
C ILE A 539 -20.73 22.90 -15.90
N THR A 540 -20.50 21.83 -15.13
CA THR A 540 -19.50 21.81 -14.06
C THR A 540 -18.50 20.70 -14.32
N ILE A 541 -17.22 21.07 -14.39
CA ILE A 541 -16.09 20.18 -14.60
C ILE A 541 -15.42 19.91 -13.25
N PHE A 542 -15.39 18.66 -12.83
CA PHE A 542 -14.66 18.17 -11.67
C PHE A 542 -13.34 17.56 -12.15
N SER A 543 -12.22 17.90 -11.51
CA SER A 543 -10.91 17.41 -11.92
C SER A 543 -9.95 17.30 -10.75
N THR A 544 -8.90 16.52 -10.91
CA THR A 544 -7.82 16.33 -9.93
C THR A 544 -6.46 16.42 -10.61
N GLY A 545 -5.40 16.64 -9.83
CA GLY A 545 -4.03 16.49 -10.30
C GLY A 545 -3.70 17.26 -11.58
N SER A 546 -2.89 16.64 -12.44
CA SER A 546 -2.45 17.21 -13.72
C SER A 546 -3.60 17.64 -14.64
N GLU A 547 -4.76 16.98 -14.53
CA GLU A 547 -5.91 17.23 -15.40
C GLU A 547 -6.65 18.53 -15.04
N LEU A 548 -6.39 19.14 -13.87
CA LEU A 548 -7.03 20.40 -13.50
C LEU A 548 -6.68 21.53 -14.48
N SER A 549 -5.47 21.53 -15.02
CA SER A 549 -5.07 22.45 -16.10
C SER A 549 -5.86 22.20 -17.39
N ILE A 550 -6.09 20.94 -17.74
CA ILE A 550 -6.91 20.52 -18.90
C ILE A 550 -8.36 20.99 -18.71
N ALA A 551 -8.91 20.89 -17.49
CA ALA A 551 -10.25 21.36 -17.16
C ALA A 551 -10.40 22.88 -17.35
N LEU A 552 -9.38 23.67 -16.96
CA LEU A 552 -9.38 25.13 -17.12
C LEU A 552 -9.36 25.53 -18.60
N THR A 553 -8.48 24.96 -19.41
CA THR A 553 -8.46 25.24 -20.86
C THR A 553 -9.74 24.74 -21.55
N THR A 554 -10.30 23.61 -21.12
CA THR A 554 -11.59 23.11 -21.63
C THR A 554 -12.71 24.10 -21.37
N LYS A 555 -12.75 24.69 -20.15
CA LYS A 555 -13.71 25.73 -19.77
C LYS A 555 -13.60 26.94 -20.68
N GLU A 556 -12.39 27.42 -20.98
CA GLU A 556 -12.16 28.56 -21.90
C GLU A 556 -12.73 28.28 -23.30
N ILE A 557 -12.43 27.11 -23.87
CA ILE A 557 -12.95 26.70 -25.19
C ILE A 557 -14.49 26.66 -25.19
N LEU A 558 -15.11 26.17 -24.12
CA LEU A 558 -16.58 26.13 -23.99
C LEU A 558 -17.18 27.53 -23.84
N GLN A 559 -16.50 28.45 -23.15
CA GLN A 559 -16.91 29.84 -23.01
C GLN A 559 -16.88 30.59 -24.35
N GLU A 560 -15.87 30.35 -25.20
CA GLU A 560 -15.84 30.88 -26.57
C GLU A 560 -17.01 30.40 -27.42
N LYS A 561 -17.57 29.23 -27.11
CA LYS A 561 -18.79 28.69 -27.74
C LYS A 561 -20.09 29.18 -27.08
N GLY A 562 -20.02 30.03 -26.06
CA GLY A 562 -21.18 30.66 -25.42
C GLY A 562 -21.82 29.88 -24.28
N PHE A 563 -21.11 28.86 -23.73
CA PHE A 563 -21.56 28.11 -22.56
C PHE A 563 -20.86 28.59 -21.28
N THR A 564 -21.58 28.62 -20.17
CA THR A 564 -20.97 28.86 -18.86
C THR A 564 -20.47 27.54 -18.26
N ALA A 565 -19.23 27.51 -17.79
CA ALA A 565 -18.65 26.34 -17.16
C ALA A 565 -18.00 26.69 -15.82
N ASN A 566 -18.29 25.92 -14.78
CA ASN A 566 -17.58 25.96 -13.50
C ASN A 566 -16.48 24.88 -13.48
N VAL A 567 -15.40 25.13 -12.74
CA VAL A 567 -14.33 24.15 -12.49
C VAL A 567 -14.19 23.93 -10.99
N VAL A 568 -14.29 22.68 -10.58
CA VAL A 568 -14.14 22.21 -9.20
C VAL A 568 -12.86 21.37 -9.12
N SER A 569 -11.95 21.77 -8.24
CA SER A 569 -10.84 20.90 -7.85
C SER A 569 -11.33 19.89 -6.83
N LEU A 570 -11.00 18.62 -7.03
CA LEU A 570 -11.33 17.53 -6.13
C LEU A 570 -10.04 16.91 -5.58
N LEU A 571 -9.37 17.64 -4.69
CA LEU A 571 -8.10 17.26 -4.09
C LEU A 571 -8.16 15.91 -3.34
N CYS A 572 -9.23 15.65 -2.59
CA CYS A 572 -9.40 14.44 -1.77
C CYS A 572 -10.88 14.03 -1.64
N PHE A 573 -11.22 12.84 -2.14
CA PHE A 573 -12.58 12.29 -2.09
C PHE A 573 -13.01 12.05 -0.63
N GLU A 574 -12.12 11.52 0.18
CA GLU A 574 -12.45 11.07 1.53
C GLU A 574 -12.75 12.24 2.46
N LEU A 575 -12.03 13.36 2.30
CA LEU A 575 -12.36 14.59 3.02
C LEU A 575 -13.67 15.21 2.51
N PHE A 576 -13.89 15.22 1.20
CA PHE A 576 -15.11 15.78 0.62
C PHE A 576 -16.37 15.08 1.10
N PHE A 577 -16.39 13.74 1.08
CA PHE A 577 -17.54 12.97 1.53
C PHE A 577 -17.70 12.91 3.07
N LYS A 578 -16.76 13.49 3.83
CA LYS A 578 -16.89 13.73 5.29
C LYS A 578 -17.47 15.11 5.62
N GLN A 579 -17.61 16.01 4.65
CA GLN A 579 -18.18 17.33 4.89
C GLN A 579 -19.69 17.25 5.19
N ASP A 580 -20.25 18.34 5.70
CA ASP A 580 -21.69 18.43 5.92
C ASP A 580 -22.47 18.28 4.61
N VAL A 581 -23.67 17.69 4.70
CA VAL A 581 -24.51 17.40 3.53
C VAL A 581 -24.85 18.68 2.76
N THR A 582 -24.93 19.83 3.43
CA THR A 582 -25.18 21.12 2.76
C THR A 582 -24.01 21.54 1.87
N TYR A 583 -22.77 21.38 2.32
CA TYR A 583 -21.57 21.62 1.52
C TYR A 583 -21.46 20.66 0.33
N ILE A 584 -21.65 19.36 0.57
CA ILE A 584 -21.60 18.35 -0.49
C ILE A 584 -22.65 18.67 -1.55
N ARG A 585 -23.88 19.00 -1.14
CA ARG A 585 -24.94 19.42 -2.07
C ARG A 585 -24.57 20.69 -2.81
N HIS A 586 -24.03 21.70 -2.12
CA HIS A 586 -23.62 22.96 -2.75
C HIS A 586 -22.66 22.73 -3.93
N ILE A 587 -21.68 21.84 -3.76
CA ILE A 587 -20.74 21.46 -4.81
C ILE A 587 -21.40 20.62 -5.92
N LEU A 588 -22.41 19.78 -5.59
CA LEU A 588 -22.97 18.81 -6.54
C LEU A 588 -24.30 19.21 -7.20
N THR A 589 -25.12 20.10 -6.67
CA THR A 589 -26.51 20.29 -7.14
C THR A 589 -26.70 21.45 -8.10
N ASN A 590 -25.88 22.51 -8.02
CA ASN A 590 -25.99 23.68 -8.90
C ASN A 590 -24.99 23.62 -10.07
N THR A 591 -25.10 22.60 -10.94
CA THR A 591 -23.96 22.16 -11.77
C THR A 591 -24.20 21.96 -13.27
N GLY A 592 -25.43 22.08 -13.79
CA GLY A 592 -25.70 21.79 -15.21
C GLY A 592 -25.26 20.36 -15.60
N LEU A 593 -24.64 20.21 -16.78
CA LEU A 593 -23.99 18.95 -17.16
C LEU A 593 -22.72 18.72 -16.32
N LYS A 594 -22.68 17.62 -15.57
CA LYS A 594 -21.50 17.24 -14.80
C LYS A 594 -20.48 16.49 -15.66
N VAL A 595 -19.23 16.92 -15.57
CA VAL A 595 -18.11 16.33 -16.28
C VAL A 595 -17.00 16.03 -15.29
N ALA A 596 -16.37 14.86 -15.37
CA ALA A 596 -15.17 14.53 -14.61
C ALA A 596 -13.99 14.30 -15.56
N ILE A 597 -12.81 14.81 -15.20
CA ILE A 597 -11.56 14.64 -15.96
C ILE A 597 -10.48 14.15 -15.00
N GLU A 598 -9.93 12.96 -15.24
CA GLU A 598 -8.84 12.38 -14.45
C GLU A 598 -8.12 11.32 -15.28
N ALA A 599 -6.78 11.35 -15.33
CA ALA A 599 -5.97 10.30 -15.95
C ALA A 599 -5.92 9.03 -15.09
N GLY A 600 -7.07 8.41 -14.91
CA GLY A 600 -7.34 7.15 -14.21
C GLY A 600 -8.71 6.61 -14.61
N CYS A 601 -9.19 5.53 -13.99
CA CYS A 601 -10.49 4.94 -14.34
C CYS A 601 -11.70 5.68 -13.74
N SER A 602 -12.88 5.48 -14.32
CA SER A 602 -14.14 6.11 -13.86
C SER A 602 -14.64 5.63 -12.51
N LEU A 603 -14.11 4.54 -11.96
CA LEU A 603 -14.63 3.94 -10.73
C LEU A 603 -14.58 4.95 -9.56
N GLY A 604 -15.75 5.19 -8.97
CA GLY A 604 -15.94 6.18 -7.90
C GLY A 604 -16.44 7.55 -8.40
N TRP A 605 -16.10 7.97 -9.62
CA TRP A 605 -16.55 9.24 -10.19
C TRP A 605 -18.06 9.32 -10.39
N HIS A 606 -18.72 8.19 -10.65
CA HIS A 606 -20.18 8.12 -10.78
C HIS A 606 -20.93 8.64 -9.54
N LYS A 607 -20.32 8.63 -8.34
CA LYS A 607 -20.88 9.25 -7.13
C LYS A 607 -20.99 10.79 -7.22
N ILE A 608 -20.19 11.41 -8.07
CA ILE A 608 -20.12 12.87 -8.26
C ILE A 608 -20.95 13.26 -9.48
N ILE A 609 -20.68 12.63 -10.63
CA ILE A 609 -21.25 13.02 -11.92
C ILE A 609 -22.63 12.39 -12.20
N GLY A 610 -22.98 11.31 -11.51
CA GLY A 610 -24.22 10.56 -11.73
C GLY A 610 -24.28 9.85 -13.08
N GLU A 611 -25.44 9.25 -13.39
CA GLU A 611 -25.65 8.46 -14.61
C GLU A 611 -25.62 9.29 -15.90
N ASN A 612 -26.00 10.57 -15.81
CA ASN A 612 -26.09 11.47 -16.95
C ASN A 612 -24.80 12.27 -17.22
N GLY A 613 -23.81 12.13 -16.35
CA GLY A 613 -22.53 12.82 -16.45
C GLY A 613 -21.64 12.29 -17.56
N LEU A 614 -20.54 12.99 -17.84
CA LEU A 614 -19.46 12.53 -18.72
C LEU A 614 -18.20 12.32 -17.91
N PHE A 615 -17.47 11.24 -18.22
CA PHE A 615 -16.15 10.98 -17.67
C PHE A 615 -15.14 10.97 -18.81
N PHE A 616 -14.02 11.66 -18.60
CA PHE A 616 -12.86 11.68 -19.48
C PHE A 616 -11.65 11.18 -18.69
N GLY A 617 -11.28 9.93 -18.92
CA GLY A 617 -10.14 9.28 -18.28
C GLY A 617 -9.69 8.08 -19.08
N ILE A 618 -9.21 7.06 -18.37
CA ILE A 618 -8.55 5.90 -18.97
C ILE A 618 -9.25 4.63 -18.48
N GLU A 619 -9.84 3.88 -19.41
CA GLU A 619 -10.59 2.63 -19.13
C GLU A 619 -9.86 1.36 -19.61
N SER A 620 -8.63 1.50 -20.10
CA SER A 620 -7.74 0.41 -20.51
C SER A 620 -6.37 0.58 -19.86
N PHE A 621 -5.46 -0.38 -20.04
CA PHE A 621 -4.05 -0.10 -19.80
C PHE A 621 -3.53 0.98 -20.75
N GLY A 622 -2.42 1.62 -20.36
CA GLY A 622 -1.76 2.62 -21.18
C GLY A 622 -0.86 2.02 -22.28
N HIS A 623 0.05 2.84 -22.81
CA HIS A 623 0.99 2.46 -23.87
C HIS A 623 2.38 3.05 -23.60
N SER A 624 3.42 2.43 -24.15
CA SER A 624 4.77 3.00 -24.14
C SER A 624 4.87 4.02 -25.29
N ALA A 625 4.84 5.31 -24.94
CA ALA A 625 5.04 6.44 -25.84
C ALA A 625 5.29 7.71 -25.01
N PRO A 626 5.78 8.81 -25.61
CA PRO A 626 5.85 10.10 -24.93
C PRO A 626 4.50 10.52 -24.36
N ALA A 627 4.49 11.12 -23.16
CA ALA A 627 3.24 11.46 -22.44
C ALA A 627 2.26 12.28 -23.29
N ALA A 628 2.74 13.28 -24.06
CA ALA A 628 1.88 14.10 -24.91
C ALA A 628 1.13 13.28 -25.98
N GLU A 629 1.77 12.25 -26.54
CA GLU A 629 1.13 11.33 -27.49
C GLU A 629 0.08 10.47 -26.80
N LEU A 630 0.37 9.99 -25.58
CA LEU A 630 -0.60 9.21 -24.79
C LEU A 630 -1.85 10.03 -24.45
N TYR A 631 -1.70 11.26 -23.97
CA TYR A 631 -2.85 12.13 -23.69
C TYR A 631 -3.67 12.42 -24.95
N SER A 632 -3.00 12.54 -26.11
CA SER A 632 -3.68 12.69 -27.41
C SER A 632 -4.43 11.42 -27.81
N TYR A 633 -3.80 10.25 -27.66
CA TYR A 633 -4.37 8.94 -27.97
C TYR A 633 -5.62 8.63 -27.13
N PHE A 634 -5.55 8.86 -25.82
CA PHE A 634 -6.69 8.69 -24.90
C PHE A 634 -7.71 9.83 -24.98
N ALA A 635 -7.53 10.75 -25.93
CA ALA A 635 -8.43 11.88 -26.15
C ALA A 635 -8.59 12.79 -24.90
N LEU A 636 -7.59 12.78 -24.01
CA LEU A 636 -7.47 13.61 -22.80
C LEU A 636 -6.80 14.95 -23.12
N THR A 637 -7.35 15.66 -24.09
CA THR A 637 -6.89 17.01 -24.47
C THR A 637 -8.05 18.00 -24.37
N PRO A 638 -7.79 19.29 -24.06
CA PRO A 638 -8.86 20.28 -23.91
C PRO A 638 -9.80 20.35 -25.12
N VAL A 639 -9.24 20.28 -26.33
CA VAL A 639 -10.00 20.35 -27.59
C VAL A 639 -10.90 19.12 -27.78
N SER A 640 -10.37 17.92 -27.54
CA SER A 640 -11.13 16.68 -27.65
C SER A 640 -12.29 16.64 -26.66
N ILE A 641 -12.00 16.99 -25.40
CA ILE A 641 -12.98 17.01 -24.31
C ILE A 641 -14.08 18.04 -24.60
N ALA A 642 -13.72 19.28 -24.93
CA ALA A 642 -14.68 20.33 -25.24
C ALA A 642 -15.60 19.95 -26.41
N LYS A 643 -15.05 19.29 -27.45
CA LYS A 643 -15.83 18.78 -28.60
C LYS A 643 -16.89 17.77 -28.16
N GLN A 644 -16.54 16.84 -27.29
CA GLN A 644 -17.46 15.81 -26.80
C GLN A 644 -18.53 16.38 -25.86
N ILE A 645 -18.15 17.31 -24.98
CA ILE A 645 -19.10 18.05 -24.13
C ILE A 645 -20.10 18.83 -25.00
N PHE A 646 -19.62 19.56 -26.01
CA PHE A 646 -20.47 20.31 -26.94
C PHE A 646 -21.48 19.40 -27.66
N ALA A 647 -21.03 18.23 -28.15
CA ALA A 647 -21.91 17.25 -28.79
C ALA A 647 -23.00 16.74 -27.83
N LYS A 648 -22.67 16.46 -26.57
CA LYS A 648 -23.63 16.04 -25.55
C LYS A 648 -24.67 17.13 -25.26
N LEU A 649 -24.24 18.39 -25.16
CA LEU A 649 -25.15 19.51 -24.92
C LEU A 649 -26.14 19.71 -26.07
N LEU A 650 -25.69 19.61 -27.32
CA LEU A 650 -26.58 19.66 -28.49
C LEU A 650 -27.59 18.51 -28.49
N LYS A 651 -27.16 17.29 -28.15
CA LYS A 651 -28.06 16.13 -28.06
C LYS A 651 -29.11 16.32 -26.97
N ASN A 652 -28.71 16.80 -25.79
CA ASN A 652 -29.65 17.08 -24.70
C ASN A 652 -30.68 18.15 -25.09
N ALA A 653 -30.25 19.18 -25.82
CA ALA A 653 -31.13 20.25 -26.32
C ALA A 653 -32.13 19.75 -27.37
N ALA A 654 -31.71 18.83 -28.26
CA ALA A 654 -32.60 18.23 -29.26
C ALA A 654 -33.66 17.30 -28.63
N VAL A 655 -33.31 16.57 -27.56
CA VAL A 655 -34.25 15.69 -26.84
C VAL A 655 -35.29 16.51 -26.05
N SER A 656 -34.90 17.64 -25.44
CA SER A 656 -35.86 18.51 -24.75
C SER A 656 -36.91 19.10 -25.70
N ASP A 657 -36.51 19.50 -26.91
CA ASP A 657 -37.43 20.05 -27.91
C ASP A 657 -38.43 19.00 -28.38
N ASN A 658 -38.00 17.74 -28.61
CA ASN A 658 -38.90 16.66 -29.01
C ASN A 658 -39.95 16.32 -27.92
N ASN A 659 -39.61 16.43 -26.64
CA ASN A 659 -40.56 16.20 -25.55
C ASN A 659 -41.49 17.41 -25.29
N GLU A 660 -41.07 18.64 -25.58
CA GLU A 660 -41.88 19.86 -25.42
C GLU A 660 -42.87 20.09 -26.57
N THR A 661 -42.74 19.41 -27.72
CA THR A 661 -43.71 19.53 -28.84
C THR A 661 -45.15 19.08 -28.53
N ASN A 662 -45.41 18.50 -27.34
CA ASN A 662 -46.76 18.17 -26.88
C ASN A 662 -47.44 19.23 -25.98
N GLN A 663 -46.80 20.36 -25.66
CA GLN A 663 -47.46 21.49 -24.97
C GLN A 663 -46.94 22.84 -25.50
N ARG A 664 -47.84 23.83 -25.69
CA ARG A 664 -47.59 25.13 -26.34
C ARG A 664 -46.26 25.80 -25.90
N PRO A 665 -45.51 26.42 -26.82
CA PRO A 665 -44.12 26.81 -26.57
C PRO A 665 -44.02 28.05 -25.66
N LYS A 666 -43.44 27.88 -24.48
CA LYS A 666 -42.66 28.95 -23.82
C LYS A 666 -41.23 28.85 -24.34
N ARG A 667 -40.55 29.98 -24.59
CA ARG A 667 -39.18 30.03 -25.14
C ARG A 667 -38.22 29.11 -24.36
N GLY A 668 -38.02 27.89 -24.86
CA GLY A 668 -37.17 26.86 -24.29
C GLY A 668 -35.67 27.11 -24.52
N PHE A 669 -34.84 26.27 -23.90
CA PHE A 669 -33.38 26.32 -23.89
C PHE A 669 -32.75 26.47 -25.30
N VAL A 670 -33.34 25.85 -26.33
CA VAL A 670 -32.89 25.99 -27.73
C VAL A 670 -33.01 27.41 -28.26
N GLY A 671 -34.06 28.16 -27.89
CA GLY A 671 -34.17 29.58 -28.22
C GLY A 671 -33.04 30.41 -27.63
N ARG A 672 -32.50 30.04 -26.46
CA ARG A 672 -31.35 30.71 -25.82
C ARG A 672 -30.02 30.33 -26.45
N VAL A 673 -29.84 29.05 -26.81
CA VAL A 673 -28.62 28.55 -27.48
C VAL A 673 -28.54 29.10 -28.91
N TRP A 674 -29.64 29.03 -29.68
CA TRP A 674 -29.70 29.54 -31.05
C TRP A 674 -29.53 31.06 -31.09
N HIS A 675 -30.18 31.79 -30.18
CA HIS A 675 -30.02 33.25 -30.08
C HIS A 675 -28.60 33.67 -29.63
N ARG A 676 -27.89 32.88 -28.81
CA ARG A 676 -26.48 33.14 -28.46
C ARG A 676 -25.53 32.87 -29.64
N ILE A 677 -25.75 31.79 -30.38
CA ILE A 677 -24.96 31.44 -31.58
C ILE A 677 -25.14 32.51 -32.67
N VAL A 678 -26.36 33.00 -32.88
CA VAL A 678 -26.66 34.03 -33.89
C VAL A 678 -26.15 35.42 -33.47
N LYS A 679 -26.20 35.78 -32.18
CA LYS A 679 -25.72 37.09 -31.70
C LYS A 679 -24.19 37.25 -31.77
N ASN A 680 -23.42 36.15 -31.68
CA ASN A 680 -21.96 36.18 -31.78
C ASN A 680 -21.41 36.05 -33.20
N LYS A 681 -22.24 35.75 -34.22
CA LYS A 681 -21.81 35.61 -35.63
C LYS A 681 -22.34 36.73 -36.53
N GLY A 682 -22.43 37.95 -36.03
CA GLY A 682 -22.86 39.14 -36.79
C GLY A 682 -21.91 39.59 -37.92
N LYS A 683 -20.74 38.96 -38.11
CA LYS A 683 -19.80 39.30 -39.20
C LYS A 683 -18.99 38.07 -39.63
N CYS A 684 -19.59 37.11 -40.37
CA CYS A 684 -18.85 36.13 -41.19
C CYS A 684 -19.75 35.25 -42.06
N LEU A 685 -20.89 35.75 -42.53
CA LEU A 685 -21.77 35.04 -43.47
C LEU A 685 -21.56 35.60 -44.88
N LEU A 686 -20.41 35.26 -45.46
CA LEU A 686 -20.18 35.27 -46.92
C LEU A 686 -18.97 34.43 -47.37
N LEU A 687 -18.21 33.81 -46.45
CA LEU A 687 -17.08 32.92 -46.79
C LEU A 687 -17.30 31.44 -46.40
N GLY A 688 -18.39 31.11 -45.71
CA GLY A 688 -18.64 29.75 -45.18
C GLY A 688 -19.30 28.75 -46.13
N ALA A 689 -19.86 29.21 -47.26
CA ALA A 689 -20.58 28.32 -48.18
C ALA A 689 -19.64 27.47 -49.06
N GLY A 690 -18.39 27.89 -49.28
CA GLY A 690 -17.42 27.16 -50.10
C GLY A 690 -16.69 26.01 -49.38
N VAL A 691 -16.55 26.09 -48.05
CA VAL A 691 -15.74 25.12 -47.27
C VAL A 691 -16.53 23.87 -46.89
N LEU A 692 -17.86 23.99 -46.76
CA LEU A 692 -18.75 22.85 -46.47
C LEU A 692 -18.94 21.89 -47.65
N ALA A 693 -18.72 22.36 -48.89
CA ALA A 693 -18.78 21.50 -50.08
C ALA A 693 -17.54 20.60 -50.23
N ILE A 694 -16.39 20.97 -49.63
CA ILE A 694 -15.14 20.22 -49.75
C ILE A 694 -15.04 19.10 -48.71
N SER A 695 -15.67 19.21 -47.53
CA SER A 695 -15.63 18.15 -46.51
C SER A 695 -16.60 16.99 -46.77
N ALA A 696 -17.65 17.17 -47.58
CA ALA A 696 -18.61 16.11 -47.88
C ALA A 696 -18.10 15.11 -48.94
N ALA A 697 -17.06 15.46 -49.71
CA ALA A 697 -16.48 14.59 -50.73
C ALA A 697 -15.40 13.62 -50.19
N THR A 698 -14.88 13.86 -48.98
CA THR A 698 -13.74 13.10 -48.44
C THR A 698 -14.15 11.95 -47.51
N PHE A 699 -15.37 11.97 -46.97
CA PHE A 699 -15.88 10.91 -46.10
C PHE A 699 -17.18 10.38 -46.67
N GLY A 700 -17.08 9.34 -47.50
CA GLY A 700 -18.24 8.59 -47.99
C GLY A 700 -19.07 8.07 -46.83
N VAL A 701 -20.13 8.81 -46.47
CA VAL A 701 -21.13 8.40 -45.49
C VAL A 701 -22.48 8.71 -46.11
N GLY A 702 -23.19 7.66 -46.52
CA GLY A 702 -24.58 7.75 -46.95
C GLY A 702 -25.46 8.16 -45.76
N LEU A 703 -26.09 9.33 -45.84
CA LEU A 703 -27.15 9.75 -44.93
C LEU A 703 -28.02 10.81 -45.64
N ILE A 704 -28.98 10.36 -46.45
CA ILE A 704 -30.21 11.13 -46.71
C ILE A 704 -31.36 10.11 -46.68
N PRO A 705 -32.17 10.14 -45.61
CA PRO A 705 -33.53 10.66 -45.81
C PRO A 705 -33.98 11.48 -44.60
N SER A 706 -33.70 12.79 -44.60
CA SER A 706 -34.38 13.73 -43.69
C SER A 706 -34.53 15.15 -44.25
N VAL A 707 -33.94 15.44 -45.42
CA VAL A 707 -34.03 16.78 -46.03
C VAL A 707 -35.20 16.88 -47.03
N LEU A 708 -35.86 15.78 -47.37
CA LEU A 708 -36.95 15.76 -48.37
C LEU A 708 -38.37 15.97 -47.82
N ILE A 709 -38.55 16.20 -46.52
CA ILE A 709 -39.89 16.47 -45.95
C ILE A 709 -40.13 17.96 -45.66
N ALA A 710 -39.11 18.82 -45.80
CA ALA A 710 -39.23 20.25 -45.51
C ALA A 710 -39.36 21.16 -46.76
N ALA A 711 -39.45 20.61 -47.97
CA ALA A 711 -39.56 21.38 -49.22
C ALA A 711 -40.91 21.17 -49.95
N GLY A 712 -41.96 20.78 -49.22
CA GLY A 712 -43.30 20.56 -49.77
C GLY A 712 -44.24 21.77 -49.74
N THR A 713 -43.79 22.96 -49.29
CA THR A 713 -44.72 24.08 -49.00
C THR A 713 -44.38 25.42 -49.65
N VAL A 714 -43.59 25.47 -50.73
CA VAL A 714 -43.56 26.67 -51.58
C VAL A 714 -43.43 26.26 -53.05
N GLY A 715 -44.53 26.38 -53.80
CA GLY A 715 -44.55 26.18 -55.25
C GLY A 715 -43.80 27.29 -55.97
N GLY A 716 -42.96 26.92 -56.93
CA GLY A 716 -42.30 27.86 -57.83
C GLY A 716 -41.45 27.15 -58.87
N ALA A 717 -41.67 27.47 -60.15
CA ALA A 717 -41.02 26.83 -61.30
C ALA A 717 -39.49 27.01 -61.39
N SER A 718 -38.84 27.76 -60.46
CA SER A 718 -37.37 27.90 -60.44
C SER A 718 -36.64 26.76 -59.70
N ALA A 719 -37.32 26.00 -58.83
CA ALA A 719 -36.70 24.90 -58.09
C ALA A 719 -36.32 23.71 -59.00
N ALA A 720 -37.10 23.46 -60.06
CA ALA A 720 -36.85 22.36 -60.99
C ALA A 720 -35.59 22.59 -61.87
N ALA A 721 -35.26 23.85 -62.18
CA ALA A 721 -34.08 24.20 -62.98
C ALA A 721 -32.77 24.07 -62.16
N GLU A 722 -32.80 24.47 -60.88
CA GLU A 722 -31.66 24.34 -59.97
C GLU A 722 -31.39 22.87 -59.59
N ILE A 723 -32.44 22.06 -59.40
CA ILE A 723 -32.31 20.61 -59.16
C ILE A 723 -31.66 19.91 -60.37
N LYS A 724 -31.98 20.33 -61.60
CA LYS A 724 -31.39 19.78 -62.83
C LYS A 724 -29.93 20.18 -63.00
N ALA A 725 -29.56 21.40 -62.59
CA ALA A 725 -28.18 21.87 -62.60
C ALA A 725 -27.30 21.12 -61.58
N VAL A 726 -27.84 20.85 -60.38
CA VAL A 726 -27.15 20.05 -59.34
C VAL A 726 -26.98 18.60 -59.78
N HIS A 727 -27.98 17.99 -60.45
CA HIS A 727 -27.85 16.64 -61.02
C HIS A 727 -26.75 16.56 -62.09
N ASN A 728 -26.68 17.53 -63.00
CA ASN A 728 -25.66 17.54 -64.06
C ASN A 728 -24.23 17.70 -63.52
N VAL A 729 -24.06 18.45 -62.42
CA VAL A 729 -22.76 18.60 -61.74
C VAL A 729 -22.39 17.32 -61.00
N TYR A 730 -23.35 16.65 -60.37
CA TYR A 730 -23.15 15.35 -59.71
C TYR A 730 -22.75 14.24 -60.69
N ASP A 731 -23.37 14.17 -61.87
CA ASP A 731 -23.05 13.16 -62.89
C ASP A 731 -21.64 13.35 -63.47
N LYS A 732 -21.23 14.60 -63.71
CA LYS A 732 -19.86 14.93 -64.14
C LYS A 732 -18.82 14.61 -63.07
N LEU A 733 -19.11 14.89 -61.80
CA LEU A 733 -18.22 14.56 -60.68
C LEU A 733 -18.10 13.04 -60.48
N SER A 734 -19.21 12.31 -60.61
CA SER A 734 -19.21 10.84 -60.54
C SER A 734 -18.37 10.21 -61.66
N GLN A 735 -18.43 10.72 -62.89
CA GLN A 735 -17.58 10.24 -63.99
C GLN A 735 -16.09 10.50 -63.73
N VAL A 736 -15.73 11.68 -63.21
CA VAL A 736 -14.33 12.02 -62.87
C VAL A 736 -13.81 11.14 -61.73
N ILE A 737 -14.61 10.95 -60.68
CA ILE A 737 -14.25 10.10 -59.53
C ILE A 737 -14.08 8.63 -59.96
N ASN A 738 -14.99 8.10 -60.79
CA ASN A 738 -14.87 6.73 -61.30
C ASN A 738 -13.65 6.55 -62.21
N THR A 739 -13.29 7.57 -63.00
CA THR A 739 -12.08 7.55 -63.84
C THR A 739 -10.81 7.60 -62.98
N LEU A 740 -10.81 8.37 -61.89
CA LEU A 740 -9.72 8.44 -60.92
C LEU A 740 -9.57 7.14 -60.12
N PHE A 741 -10.68 6.54 -59.69
CA PHE A 741 -10.68 5.23 -59.02
C PHE A 741 -10.10 4.16 -59.95
N ALA A 742 -10.55 4.09 -61.21
CA ALA A 742 -10.01 3.16 -62.19
C ALA A 742 -8.50 3.34 -62.44
N LYS A 743 -7.99 4.59 -62.45
CA LYS A 743 -6.55 4.88 -62.54
C LYS A 743 -5.77 4.44 -61.30
N ILE A 744 -6.31 4.66 -60.11
CA ILE A 744 -5.67 4.30 -58.84
C ILE A 744 -5.63 2.78 -58.66
N THR A 745 -6.71 2.07 -59.00
CA THR A 745 -6.75 0.59 -58.95
C THR A 745 -5.78 -0.02 -59.96
N LYS A 746 -5.65 0.57 -61.17
CA LYS A 746 -4.70 0.10 -62.19
C LYS A 746 -3.23 0.34 -61.78
N ASN A 747 -2.93 1.50 -61.17
CA ASN A 747 -1.60 1.79 -60.64
C ASN A 747 -1.23 0.91 -59.43
N ASN A 748 -2.17 0.61 -58.54
CA ASN A 748 -1.92 -0.27 -57.38
C ASN A 748 -1.72 -1.75 -57.79
N ILE A 749 -2.36 -2.21 -58.87
CA ILE A 749 -2.13 -3.55 -59.43
C ILE A 749 -0.77 -3.61 -60.17
N GLN A 750 -0.37 -2.56 -60.88
CA GLN A 750 0.98 -2.47 -61.49
C GLN A 750 2.11 -2.37 -60.45
N GLN A 751 1.92 -1.60 -59.37
CA GLN A 751 2.92 -1.48 -58.30
C GLN A 751 3.04 -2.76 -57.46
N ARG A 752 1.93 -3.49 -57.20
CA ARG A 752 2.00 -4.82 -56.55
C ARG A 752 2.60 -5.89 -57.47
N GLY A 753 2.40 -5.80 -58.79
CA GLY A 753 3.05 -6.70 -59.77
C GLY A 753 4.55 -6.45 -59.93
N GLN A 754 5.02 -5.21 -59.74
CA GLN A 754 6.45 -4.87 -59.77
C GLN A 754 7.18 -5.14 -58.45
N ALA A 755 6.48 -5.09 -57.30
CA ALA A 755 7.05 -5.42 -55.98
C ALA A 755 7.21 -6.94 -55.71
N LEU A 756 6.58 -7.81 -56.52
CA LEU A 756 6.69 -9.27 -56.42
C LEU A 756 7.81 -9.87 -57.29
N ASN A 757 8.49 -9.06 -58.13
CA ASN A 757 9.55 -9.52 -59.05
C ASN A 757 10.95 -8.93 -58.75
N GLN A 758 11.16 -8.40 -57.54
CA GLN A 758 12.49 -7.96 -57.08
C GLN A 758 12.75 -8.49 -55.66
N SER A 759 13.20 -9.73 -55.55
CA SER A 759 13.90 -10.25 -54.37
C SER A 759 15.37 -10.49 -54.78
N PRO A 760 16.35 -9.86 -54.11
CA PRO A 760 17.76 -10.14 -54.37
C PRO A 760 18.18 -11.47 -53.73
N GLU A 761 18.96 -12.23 -54.50
CA GLU A 761 19.60 -13.49 -54.17
C GLU A 761 20.46 -13.39 -52.88
N ILE A 762 20.39 -14.42 -52.03
CA ILE A 762 21.25 -14.59 -50.86
C ILE A 762 22.53 -15.34 -51.29
N PRO A 763 23.73 -14.78 -51.14
CA PRO A 763 24.97 -15.50 -51.41
C PRO A 763 25.44 -16.32 -50.18
N THR A 764 25.91 -17.53 -50.47
CA THR A 764 26.60 -18.48 -49.58
C THR A 764 28.10 -18.20 -49.42
N MET A 765 28.67 -18.77 -48.34
CA MET A 765 30.09 -18.89 -47.90
C MET A 765 30.57 -17.80 -46.92
N GLY A 766 31.27 -18.07 -45.81
CA GLY A 766 31.76 -19.31 -45.18
C GLY A 766 32.74 -18.92 -44.07
N ILE A 767 32.73 -19.58 -42.90
CA ILE A 767 33.80 -19.43 -41.88
C ILE A 767 34.07 -20.80 -41.23
N ASN A 768 35.28 -21.29 -41.48
CA ASN A 768 35.95 -22.36 -40.73
C ASN A 768 36.41 -21.83 -39.35
N GLN A 769 36.17 -22.58 -38.28
CA GLN A 769 37.18 -23.25 -37.44
C GLN A 769 36.57 -23.74 -36.11
N GLN A 770 36.79 -25.03 -35.85
CA GLN A 770 36.50 -25.83 -34.65
C GLN A 770 37.52 -25.52 -33.52
N PRO A 771 37.38 -25.97 -32.23
CA PRO A 771 37.17 -27.39 -31.89
C PRO A 771 36.41 -27.79 -30.60
N GLN A 772 35.87 -29.01 -30.72
CA GLN A 772 35.82 -30.15 -29.77
C GLN A 772 34.79 -30.20 -28.61
N ILE A 773 33.91 -31.20 -28.75
CA ILE A 773 33.10 -31.86 -27.73
C ILE A 773 33.55 -33.33 -27.72
N PRO A 774 33.57 -34.03 -26.56
CA PRO A 774 33.31 -35.46 -26.54
C PRO A 774 31.91 -35.76 -25.96
N THR A 775 31.16 -36.50 -26.77
CA THR A 775 29.86 -37.12 -26.56
C THR A 775 29.82 -38.13 -25.41
N LEU A 776 28.65 -38.31 -24.79
CA LEU A 776 28.27 -39.60 -24.20
C LEU A 776 26.75 -39.82 -24.35
N GLU A 777 26.44 -40.99 -24.91
CA GLU A 777 25.13 -41.50 -25.29
C GLU A 777 24.30 -41.99 -24.09
N THR A 778 23.00 -42.04 -24.34
CA THR A 778 21.89 -42.60 -23.55
C THR A 778 22.04 -44.07 -23.19
N GLN A 779 21.61 -44.47 -21.98
CA GLN A 779 20.86 -45.72 -21.72
C GLN A 779 20.10 -45.69 -20.38
N GLN A 780 18.89 -46.24 -20.38
CA GLN A 780 17.96 -46.40 -19.24
C GLN A 780 18.37 -47.55 -18.29
N PRO A 781 17.81 -47.63 -17.05
CA PRO A 781 18.43 -48.35 -15.95
C PRO A 781 17.88 -49.78 -15.74
N GLU A 782 18.79 -50.71 -15.42
CA GLU A 782 18.46 -52.00 -14.80
C GLU A 782 18.60 -51.95 -13.27
N ARG A 783 17.67 -52.62 -12.59
CA ARG A 783 17.63 -52.82 -11.13
C ARG A 783 18.58 -53.93 -10.71
N THR A 784 19.41 -53.69 -9.70
CA THR A 784 19.86 -54.74 -8.74
C THR A 784 20.30 -54.12 -7.40
N ARG A 785 19.78 -54.64 -6.28
CA ARG A 785 20.38 -54.54 -4.92
C ARG A 785 21.66 -55.40 -4.86
N PRO A 786 22.66 -55.13 -3.98
CA PRO A 786 22.62 -55.65 -2.60
C PRO A 786 23.45 -54.91 -1.50
N ALA A 787 23.06 -55.22 -0.26
CA ALA A 787 23.85 -55.49 0.96
C ALA A 787 24.70 -54.41 1.69
N ALA A 788 24.55 -54.45 3.03
CA ALA A 788 25.30 -53.75 4.07
C ALA A 788 26.77 -54.21 4.18
N PRO A 789 27.61 -53.50 4.97
CA PRO A 789 28.05 -54.12 6.23
C PRO A 789 28.21 -53.18 7.44
N ASN A 790 28.33 -53.85 8.60
CA ASN A 790 28.45 -53.37 9.98
C ASN A 790 29.85 -52.84 10.36
N LEU A 791 29.85 -51.92 11.34
CA LEU A 791 30.72 -51.73 12.53
C LEU A 791 32.25 -51.82 12.41
N THR A 792 32.97 -50.77 12.88
CA THR A 792 33.74 -50.77 14.16
C THR A 792 34.51 -49.46 14.45
N SER A 793 34.45 -49.05 15.72
CA SER A 793 35.36 -48.26 16.56
C SER A 793 36.44 -47.34 15.97
N SER A 794 36.50 -46.09 16.44
CA SER A 794 37.53 -45.64 17.40
C SER A 794 37.37 -44.16 17.81
N SER A 795 37.60 -43.95 19.10
CA SER A 795 37.68 -42.69 19.84
C SER A 795 38.86 -41.81 19.43
N LYS A 796 38.69 -40.48 19.44
CA LYS A 796 39.76 -39.54 19.85
C LYS A 796 39.21 -38.23 20.39
N ILE A 797 39.76 -37.88 21.55
CA ILE A 797 39.44 -36.80 22.49
C ILE A 797 40.20 -35.53 22.07
N TYR A 798 39.57 -34.36 22.15
CA TYR A 798 40.23 -33.05 22.06
C TYR A 798 40.49 -32.49 23.47
N PRO A 799 41.68 -31.95 23.79
CA PRO A 799 41.96 -31.31 25.07
C PRO A 799 41.60 -29.80 25.09
N PRO A 800 41.40 -29.21 26.29
CA PRO A 800 40.95 -27.82 26.48
C PRO A 800 42.10 -26.79 26.50
N PRO A 801 41.80 -25.47 26.39
CA PRO A 801 42.81 -24.42 26.48
C PRO A 801 43.01 -23.93 27.93
N THR A 802 44.23 -23.51 28.25
CA THR A 802 44.54 -22.76 29.49
C THR A 802 45.46 -21.56 29.19
N PRO A 803 45.44 -20.52 30.05
CA PRO A 803 45.67 -19.11 29.70
C PRO A 803 47.05 -18.59 30.14
N GLN A 804 47.45 -17.39 29.67
CA GLN A 804 48.08 -16.34 30.50
C GLN A 804 48.39 -15.04 29.70
N SER A 805 47.99 -13.92 30.28
CA SER A 805 48.45 -12.53 30.09
C SER A 805 49.79 -12.28 30.84
N PRO A 806 50.32 -11.04 31.03
CA PRO A 806 50.30 -9.79 30.23
C PRO A 806 51.73 -9.22 30.02
N SER A 807 51.92 -8.22 29.15
CA SER A 807 52.98 -7.22 29.38
C SER A 807 52.67 -5.85 28.77
N SER A 808 52.73 -4.87 29.67
CA SER A 808 52.79 -3.43 29.52
C SER A 808 53.81 -2.89 28.51
N GLY A 809 53.50 -1.74 27.89
CA GLY A 809 54.46 -0.88 27.21
C GLY A 809 53.83 0.40 26.68
N GLN A 810 54.08 1.51 27.37
CA GLN A 810 53.57 2.86 27.17
C GLN A 810 54.21 3.60 25.97
N LYS A 811 53.45 4.59 25.44
CA LYS A 811 53.87 5.89 24.84
C LYS A 811 54.59 5.80 23.46
N GLU A 812 54.47 6.72 22.52
CA GLU A 812 54.02 8.12 22.49
C GLU A 812 53.76 8.55 21.02
N GLN A 813 52.85 9.51 20.85
CA GLN A 813 52.84 10.63 19.86
C GLN A 813 53.29 10.43 18.39
N GLY A 814 52.46 10.94 17.47
CA GLY A 814 53.00 11.54 16.23
C GLY A 814 52.08 11.55 15.00
N ARG A 815 51.38 12.68 14.83
CA ARG A 815 50.77 13.26 13.61
C ARG A 815 51.14 12.66 12.24
N GLY A 816 50.11 12.45 11.42
CA GLY A 816 49.92 13.15 10.13
C GLY A 816 50.55 12.56 8.87
N ALA A 817 49.71 11.95 8.03
CA ALA A 817 49.49 12.27 6.62
C ALA A 817 48.23 11.53 6.14
#